data_AF-A0A4R6C6S3-F1
#
_entry.id   AF-A0A4R6C6S3-F1
#
_cell.length_a   1.000
_cell.length_b   1.000
_cell.length_c   1.000
_cell.angle_alpha   90.00
_cell.angle_beta   90.00
_cell.angle_gamma   90.00
#
_symmetry.space_group_name_H-M   'P 1'
#
loop_
_entity.id
_entity.type
_entity.pdbx_description
1 polymer ?
#
loop_
_entity_poly.entity_id
_entity_poly.type
_entity_poly.pdbx_seq_one_letter_code
_entity_poly.pdbx_strand_id
1 'polypeptide(L)'
;MEVNSLKTKNNYHNYVVIKQFDNASPIELILCGPDGTHMKNTSGECTVTLLDTVDNQIRQKSNEMVIGGVLTFKVTNALKSNKHNLEVTMKDGSKFPSDSKFDVLVSKTHDETELNIINSMTYDDAVKKLAESVVTDYVDSQFNKLSSEEQQYAEVIIARQGMPNLLERIKKIDKNINEAIGVKVSDFPRIAGEIDDLPRFQRAIDFLEEEINKGVKSGTLIIPNVQEYEFVFKTNSTIQNPTRVSIRKDKISIIGTGMPVIRMTGLTHEYLNSIDDFASSGRDIFSAFSFLGVSDPFIEGVVFIGEHTGNKDFRYQSPRAIAVSFKGCKNIHVNKISGFNILGNVINVVNSNITYDVPFSLSENVYITNVLAENCLENGVNIMGGVKNVFINNLISKGNVNGLESASDGLVLNGSLFIANRSAALALSGKNQVVNGGVFSGSKYLKSDGSIDANKGYGIIVTGGEGVTVTNAIIKDNYSNALMIYPGVSKVSLTNSDIQNNATEAVNKNVIYISGTSTKRIKDITISGNRFDCKGLSNAGIAAYADNVSFFNNEGVMESASAALAMLNSCTGSKVVNNKFNKSVAMADETGEVYNNGMYRTTESKTVPTTGTWNLGDIILNPTPTVGGWVEARCVQGGTFGILNGGGTFASTTAGSNVITVNTNSGLSVGQYINIQNINGVKKIVSINDKTIILDNTVDVTTSSAYLSYRTPIIQISRQNGVMGAVLSAPSFIGQVAVTGGSAPKTYMAVGTSSTSDWQQIGG
;
A
#
# COMPACT_ATOMS: atom_id res chain seq x y z
N MET A 1 0.47 31.37 -2.09
CA MET A 1 1.80 31.02 -2.60
C MET A 1 1.72 31.14 -4.12
N GLU A 2 2.79 31.56 -4.82
CA GLU A 2 2.78 31.69 -6.28
C GLU A 2 2.75 30.27 -6.89
N VAL A 3 1.56 29.81 -7.29
CA VAL A 3 1.36 28.51 -7.94
C VAL A 3 1.28 28.74 -9.43
N ASN A 4 2.27 28.31 -10.22
CA ASN A 4 2.10 28.09 -11.67
C ASN A 4 3.17 27.17 -12.25
N SER A 5 2.88 25.87 -12.35
CA SER A 5 3.70 24.95 -13.15
C SER A 5 3.15 24.81 -14.57
N LEU A 6 3.76 25.49 -15.55
CA LEU A 6 3.64 25.08 -16.95
C LEU A 6 4.52 23.83 -17.11
N LYS A 7 3.93 22.64 -16.93
CA LYS A 7 4.66 21.38 -17.12
C LYS A 7 4.85 21.10 -18.60
N THR A 8 5.92 21.62 -19.19
CA THR A 8 6.31 21.26 -20.55
C THR A 8 7.22 20.05 -20.53
N LYS A 9 6.69 18.85 -20.84
CA LYS A 9 7.52 17.73 -21.31
C LYS A 9 8.05 18.11 -22.70
N ASN A 10 9.17 18.84 -22.78
CA ASN A 10 9.90 19.18 -24.01
C ASN A 10 9.01 19.44 -25.26
N ASN A 11 8.27 20.55 -25.28
CA ASN A 11 7.63 21.01 -26.51
C ASN A 11 8.59 21.95 -27.24
N TYR A 12 9.28 21.42 -28.24
CA TYR A 12 9.95 22.25 -29.24
C TYR A 12 8.87 22.80 -30.18
N HIS A 13 8.75 24.12 -30.27
CA HIS A 13 8.06 24.77 -31.36
C HIS A 13 9.14 25.39 -32.26
N ASN A 14 8.95 25.40 -33.59
CA ASN A 14 9.99 25.81 -34.55
C ASN A 14 10.57 27.21 -34.29
N TYR A 15 9.87 28.04 -33.51
CA TYR A 15 10.20 29.43 -33.23
C TYR A 15 10.48 29.73 -31.75
N VAL A 16 10.33 28.76 -30.82
CA VAL A 16 10.48 28.99 -29.37
C VAL A 16 11.02 27.76 -28.62
N VAL A 17 12.01 27.96 -27.75
CA VAL A 17 12.47 26.96 -26.75
C VAL A 17 12.19 27.45 -25.33
N ILE A 18 11.52 26.64 -24.50
CA ILE A 18 11.23 26.92 -23.09
C ILE A 18 12.32 26.34 -22.19
N LYS A 19 12.82 27.12 -21.23
CA LYS A 19 13.55 26.62 -20.04
C LYS A 19 12.90 27.13 -18.77
N GLN A 20 12.73 26.23 -17.80
CA GLN A 20 12.32 26.58 -16.44
C GLN A 20 13.08 25.67 -15.47
N PHE A 21 13.69 26.25 -14.43
CA PHE A 21 14.50 25.50 -13.47
C PHE A 21 13.64 24.73 -12.45
N ASP A 22 12.58 25.37 -11.96
CA ASP A 22 11.55 24.81 -11.10
C ASP A 22 10.22 25.57 -11.30
N ASN A 23 9.15 25.14 -10.61
CA ASN A 23 7.81 25.70 -10.80
C ASN A 23 7.63 27.16 -10.29
N ALA A 24 8.64 27.74 -9.63
CA ALA A 24 8.60 29.11 -9.10
C ALA A 24 9.59 30.06 -9.84
N SER A 25 10.50 29.49 -10.63
CA SER A 25 11.48 30.22 -11.42
C SER A 25 10.83 30.90 -12.63
N PRO A 26 11.34 32.07 -13.05
CA PRO A 26 10.94 32.68 -14.32
C PRO A 26 11.10 31.71 -15.51
N ILE A 27 10.19 31.81 -16.47
CA ILE A 27 10.21 31.07 -17.71
C ILE A 27 11.10 31.80 -18.70
N GLU A 28 12.09 31.11 -19.24
CA GLU A 28 12.96 31.61 -20.30
C GLU A 28 12.47 31.06 -21.66
N LEU A 29 12.17 31.97 -22.59
CA LEU A 29 11.85 31.68 -23.99
C LEU A 29 12.99 32.14 -24.87
N ILE A 30 13.54 31.24 -25.68
CA ILE A 30 14.50 31.59 -26.74
C ILE A 30 13.73 31.77 -28.04
N LEU A 31 13.76 32.97 -28.62
CA LEU A 31 13.11 33.28 -29.89
C LEU A 31 13.97 32.81 -31.07
N CYS A 32 13.37 32.01 -31.95
CA CYS A 32 14.03 31.46 -33.14
C CYS A 32 13.37 31.97 -34.43
N GLY A 33 14.19 32.10 -35.48
CA GLY A 33 13.73 32.43 -36.83
C GLY A 33 13.06 31.23 -37.52
N PRO A 34 12.57 31.42 -38.77
CA PRO A 34 11.89 30.36 -39.54
C PRO A 34 12.71 29.10 -39.81
N ASP A 35 14.02 29.20 -39.74
CA ASP A 35 14.97 28.09 -39.87
C ASP A 35 15.35 27.45 -38.52
N GLY A 36 14.72 27.87 -37.42
CA GLY A 36 15.02 27.42 -36.06
C GLY A 36 16.26 28.05 -35.44
N THR A 37 16.92 29.00 -36.11
CA THR A 37 18.11 29.67 -35.55
C THR A 37 17.75 30.72 -34.51
N HIS A 38 18.51 30.77 -33.41
CA HIS A 38 18.31 31.74 -32.34
C HIS A 38 18.54 33.18 -32.85
N MET A 39 17.53 34.04 -32.70
CA MET A 39 17.55 35.44 -33.12
C MET A 39 18.29 36.35 -32.11
N LYS A 40 19.61 36.17 -31.98
CA LYS A 40 20.46 36.88 -31.00
C LYS A 40 20.44 38.42 -31.09
N ASN A 41 20.02 38.98 -32.22
CA ASN A 41 19.98 40.43 -32.44
C ASN A 41 18.60 41.04 -32.11
N THR A 42 17.60 40.24 -31.73
CA THR A 42 16.28 40.74 -31.35
C THR A 42 16.32 41.26 -29.92
N SER A 43 16.00 42.54 -29.72
CA SER A 43 15.83 43.12 -28.39
C SER A 43 14.77 44.21 -28.44
N GLY A 44 13.98 44.33 -27.37
CA GLY A 44 12.92 45.32 -27.30
C GLY A 44 11.79 44.94 -26.37
N GLU A 45 10.87 45.89 -26.15
CA GLU A 45 9.64 45.67 -25.41
C GLU A 45 8.71 44.70 -26.17
N CYS A 46 8.05 43.81 -25.43
CA CYS A 46 7.06 42.90 -25.96
C CYS A 46 5.89 42.71 -24.99
N THR A 47 4.79 42.19 -25.50
CA THR A 47 3.64 41.75 -24.71
C THR A 47 3.53 40.23 -24.77
N VAL A 48 3.49 39.58 -23.61
CA VAL A 48 3.24 38.14 -23.48
C VAL A 48 1.77 37.92 -23.15
N THR A 49 1.11 37.04 -23.90
CA THR A 49 -0.30 36.69 -23.71
C THR A 49 -0.46 35.19 -23.54
N LEU A 50 -1.19 34.78 -22.50
CA LEU A 50 -1.66 33.41 -22.27
C LEU A 50 -3.18 33.35 -22.45
N LEU A 51 -3.63 32.67 -23.49
CA LEU A 51 -5.04 32.52 -23.83
C LEU A 51 -5.50 31.08 -23.53
N ASP A 52 -6.54 30.91 -22.72
CA ASP A 52 -7.18 29.61 -22.51
C ASP A 52 -7.94 29.20 -23.78
N THR A 53 -7.57 28.08 -24.39
CA THR A 53 -8.15 27.67 -25.68
C THR A 53 -9.54 27.05 -25.54
N VAL A 54 -10.01 26.76 -24.32
CA VAL A 54 -11.33 26.15 -24.10
C VAL A 54 -12.41 27.21 -24.02
N ASP A 55 -12.19 28.28 -23.24
CA ASP A 55 -13.18 29.35 -23.05
C ASP A 55 -12.78 30.69 -23.69
N ASN A 56 -11.68 30.73 -24.44
CA ASN A 56 -11.17 31.90 -25.16
C ASN A 56 -10.91 33.12 -24.26
N GLN A 57 -10.59 32.92 -22.98
CA GLN A 57 -10.24 34.01 -22.07
C GLN A 57 -8.73 34.20 -21.93
N ILE A 58 -8.28 35.46 -21.95
CA ILE A 58 -6.90 35.82 -21.65
C ILE A 58 -6.68 35.65 -20.15
N ARG A 59 -5.86 34.67 -19.77
CA ARG A 59 -5.49 34.39 -18.37
C ARG A 59 -4.38 35.29 -17.87
N GLN A 60 -3.46 35.67 -18.75
CA GLN A 60 -2.42 36.63 -18.43
C GLN A 60 -2.07 37.46 -19.64
N LYS A 61 -1.81 38.75 -19.39
CA LYS A 61 -1.18 39.67 -20.32
C LYS A 61 -0.15 40.50 -19.55
N SER A 62 1.12 40.39 -19.93
CA SER A 62 2.21 41.14 -19.29
C SER A 62 3.09 41.84 -20.31
N ASN A 63 3.68 42.97 -19.92
CA ASN A 63 4.67 43.68 -20.72
C ASN A 63 6.06 43.28 -20.22
N GLU A 64 6.90 42.79 -21.13
CA GLU A 64 8.21 42.22 -20.83
C GLU A 64 9.27 42.78 -21.78
N MET A 65 10.52 42.39 -21.57
CA MET A 65 11.64 42.77 -22.42
C MET A 65 12.32 41.52 -22.99
N VAL A 66 12.57 41.54 -24.30
CA VAL A 66 13.45 40.58 -24.96
C VAL A 66 14.85 41.18 -25.01
N ILE A 67 15.85 40.43 -24.58
CA ILE A 67 17.26 40.81 -24.62
C ILE A 67 18.04 39.73 -25.35
N GLY A 68 18.66 40.10 -26.47
CA GLY A 68 19.49 39.20 -27.26
C GLY A 68 18.79 37.91 -27.72
N GLY A 69 17.50 38.01 -28.10
CA GLY A 69 16.67 36.88 -28.52
C GLY A 69 16.08 36.05 -27.39
N VAL A 70 16.28 36.44 -26.12
CA VAL A 70 15.78 35.74 -24.94
C VAL A 70 14.75 36.60 -24.21
N LEU A 71 13.59 36.02 -23.93
CA LEU A 71 12.53 36.60 -23.11
C LEU A 71 12.46 35.83 -21.79
N THR A 72 12.39 36.55 -20.68
CA THR A 72 12.16 35.96 -19.36
C THR A 72 10.90 36.57 -18.75
N PHE A 73 9.94 35.75 -18.33
CA PHE A 73 8.70 36.23 -17.71
C PHE A 73 8.21 35.29 -16.59
N LYS A 74 7.30 35.77 -15.75
CA LYS A 74 6.64 34.96 -14.72
C LYS A 74 5.15 34.85 -14.99
N VAL A 75 4.55 33.70 -14.66
CA VAL A 75 3.09 33.58 -14.64
C VAL A 75 2.60 33.96 -13.25
N THR A 76 1.89 35.09 -13.15
CA THR A 76 1.39 35.64 -11.87
C THR A 76 -0.09 35.35 -11.64
N ASN A 77 -0.85 35.04 -12.70
CA ASN A 77 -2.27 34.74 -12.60
C ASN A 77 -2.51 33.24 -12.51
N ALA A 78 -3.52 32.81 -11.75
CA ALA A 78 -3.92 31.41 -11.71
C ALA A 78 -4.38 30.94 -13.10
N LEU A 79 -3.80 29.85 -13.58
CA LEU A 79 -4.17 29.23 -14.87
C LEU A 79 -5.09 28.03 -14.64
N LYS A 80 -6.14 27.91 -15.46
CA LYS A 80 -6.94 26.68 -15.47
C LYS A 80 -6.09 25.52 -15.99
N SER A 81 -6.41 24.29 -15.58
CA SER A 81 -5.75 23.08 -16.11
C SER A 81 -6.23 22.71 -17.53
N ASN A 82 -6.15 23.68 -18.45
CA ASN A 82 -6.49 23.57 -19.85
C ASN A 82 -5.26 23.78 -20.73
N LYS A 83 -5.43 23.52 -22.02
CA LYS A 83 -4.48 23.94 -23.04
C LYS A 83 -4.54 25.46 -23.20
N HIS A 84 -3.39 26.11 -23.23
CA HIS A 84 -3.27 27.56 -23.40
C HIS A 84 -2.42 27.87 -24.62
N ASN A 85 -2.76 28.93 -25.35
CA ASN A 85 -1.91 29.48 -26.39
C ASN A 85 -1.00 30.57 -25.78
N LEU A 86 0.31 30.48 -26.03
CA LEU A 86 1.30 31.47 -25.63
C LEU A 86 1.72 32.27 -26.86
N GLU A 87 1.47 33.58 -26.83
CA GLU A 87 1.85 34.51 -27.88
C GLU A 87 2.73 35.63 -27.31
N VAL A 88 3.85 35.91 -27.99
CA VAL A 88 4.72 37.06 -27.71
C VAL A 88 4.58 38.05 -28.86
N THR A 89 4.16 39.28 -28.59
CA THR A 89 4.03 40.35 -29.59
C THR A 89 5.04 41.45 -29.28
N MET A 90 6.01 41.67 -30.16
CA MET A 90 6.98 42.77 -30.04
C MET A 90 6.30 44.13 -30.29
N LYS A 91 6.94 45.21 -29.86
CA LYS A 91 6.45 46.59 -30.05
C LYS A 91 6.22 46.98 -31.52
N ASP A 92 6.97 46.40 -32.44
CA ASP A 92 6.81 46.61 -33.89
C ASP A 92 5.64 45.80 -34.51
N GLY A 93 4.92 45.02 -33.68
CA GLY A 93 3.80 44.18 -34.08
C GLY A 93 4.21 42.77 -34.54
N SER A 94 5.50 42.44 -34.58
CA SER A 94 5.94 41.08 -34.89
C SER A 94 5.53 40.09 -33.79
N LYS A 95 5.13 38.88 -34.18
CA LYS A 95 4.58 37.85 -33.29
C LYS A 95 5.43 36.59 -33.27
N PHE A 96 5.57 35.99 -32.09
CA PHE A 96 6.27 34.74 -31.85
C PHE A 96 5.38 33.75 -31.05
N PRO A 97 5.15 32.53 -31.58
CA PRO A 97 5.51 32.11 -32.93
C PRO A 97 4.70 32.90 -33.97
N SER A 98 5.24 33.06 -35.18
CA SER A 98 4.57 33.79 -36.26
C SER A 98 3.33 33.08 -36.82
N ASP A 99 3.13 31.81 -36.47
CA ASP A 99 1.99 30.98 -36.88
C ASP A 99 0.87 30.93 -35.82
N SER A 100 1.04 31.61 -34.68
CA SER A 100 0.11 31.61 -33.54
C SER A 100 -0.24 30.22 -32.99
N LYS A 101 0.59 29.19 -33.21
CA LYS A 101 0.31 27.80 -32.81
C LYS A 101 1.20 27.27 -31.67
N PHE A 102 1.59 28.14 -30.73
CA PHE A 102 2.35 27.67 -29.57
C PHE A 102 1.46 27.35 -28.38
N ASP A 103 1.17 26.06 -28.25
CA ASP A 103 0.33 25.57 -27.19
C ASP A 103 1.14 25.06 -25.99
N VAL A 104 0.74 25.51 -24.80
CA VAL A 104 1.32 25.10 -23.52
C VAL A 104 0.27 24.35 -22.70
N LEU A 105 0.68 23.23 -22.13
CA LEU A 105 -0.15 22.40 -21.27
C LEU A 105 0.07 22.80 -19.81
N VAL A 106 -1.00 23.29 -19.17
CA VAL A 106 -1.04 23.47 -17.72
C VAL A 106 -1.49 22.14 -17.12
N SER A 107 -0.61 21.47 -16.38
CA SER A 107 -0.99 20.22 -15.71
C SER A 107 -1.91 20.50 -14.54
N LYS A 108 -2.80 19.56 -14.21
CA LYS A 108 -3.50 19.51 -12.91
C LYS A 108 -2.48 19.35 -11.78
N THR A 109 -1.90 20.44 -11.32
CA THR A 109 -1.53 20.59 -9.92
C THR A 109 -2.77 21.18 -9.28
N HIS A 110 -3.38 20.49 -8.32
CA HIS A 110 -4.53 21.01 -7.58
C HIS A 110 -4.20 22.44 -7.16
N ASP A 111 -4.93 23.40 -7.73
CA ASP A 111 -4.67 24.82 -7.52
C ASP A 111 -4.81 25.08 -6.02
N GLU A 112 -3.79 25.66 -5.37
CA GLU A 112 -3.94 26.11 -3.99
C GLU A 112 -5.12 27.07 -3.86
N THR A 113 -5.57 27.71 -4.95
CA THR A 113 -6.78 28.54 -4.95
C THR A 113 -8.05 27.71 -4.88
N GLU A 114 -8.18 26.62 -5.65
CA GLU A 114 -9.30 25.67 -5.54
C GLU A 114 -9.25 24.93 -4.20
N LEU A 115 -8.07 24.49 -3.76
CA LEU A 115 -7.86 23.92 -2.44
C LEU A 115 -8.12 24.93 -1.33
N ASN A 116 -7.78 26.21 -1.46
CA ASN A 116 -8.09 27.24 -0.46
C ASN A 116 -9.57 27.59 -0.48
N ILE A 117 -10.26 27.59 -1.62
CA ILE A 117 -11.71 27.74 -1.68
C ILE A 117 -12.39 26.52 -1.03
N ILE A 118 -11.93 25.31 -1.33
CA ILE A 118 -12.45 24.06 -0.73
C ILE A 118 -12.11 23.96 0.76
N ASN A 119 -10.92 24.41 1.19
CA ASN A 119 -10.46 24.36 2.57
C ASN A 119 -10.95 25.55 3.42
N SER A 120 -11.33 26.68 2.80
CA SER A 120 -11.93 27.84 3.48
C SER A 120 -13.46 27.81 3.48
N MET A 121 -14.08 27.03 2.61
CA MET A 121 -15.51 26.75 2.68
C MET A 121 -15.78 25.76 3.81
N THR A 122 -16.76 26.09 4.65
CA THR A 122 -17.32 25.08 5.53
C THR A 122 -18.02 24.00 4.68
N TYR A 123 -18.13 22.79 5.21
CA TYR A 123 -18.88 21.71 4.54
C TYR A 123 -20.29 22.18 4.13
N ASP A 124 -20.94 22.98 4.98
CA ASP A 124 -22.26 23.53 4.74
C ASP A 124 -22.29 24.54 3.57
N ASP A 125 -21.27 25.40 3.44
CA ASP A 125 -21.15 26.33 2.32
C ASP A 125 -20.88 25.61 0.99
N ALA A 126 -20.11 24.52 1.04
CA ALA A 126 -19.83 23.67 -0.12
C ALA A 126 -21.08 22.96 -0.62
N VAL A 127 -21.84 22.34 0.31
CA VAL A 127 -23.11 21.69 0.00
C VAL A 127 -24.14 22.72 -0.48
N LYS A 128 -24.19 23.91 0.14
CA LYS A 128 -25.10 24.98 -0.27
C LYS A 128 -24.80 25.51 -1.67
N LYS A 129 -23.53 25.77 -2.02
CA LYS A 129 -23.15 26.19 -3.38
C LYS A 129 -23.38 25.10 -4.41
N LEU A 130 -23.15 23.83 -4.06
CA LEU A 130 -23.43 22.70 -4.95
C LEU A 130 -24.94 22.55 -5.18
N ALA A 131 -25.74 22.71 -4.11
CA ALA A 131 -27.18 22.71 -4.19
C ALA A 131 -27.71 23.90 -5.00
N GLU A 132 -27.16 25.11 -4.81
CA GLU A 132 -27.51 26.30 -5.58
C GLU A 132 -27.15 26.14 -7.06
N SER A 133 -25.97 25.62 -7.41
CA SER A 133 -25.58 25.33 -8.79
C SER A 133 -26.46 24.27 -9.43
N VAL A 134 -26.68 23.14 -8.76
CA VAL A 134 -27.52 22.04 -9.29
C VAL A 134 -28.97 22.49 -9.43
N VAL A 135 -29.48 23.29 -8.48
CA VAL A 135 -30.84 23.86 -8.57
C VAL A 135 -30.93 24.90 -9.67
N THR A 136 -29.94 25.78 -9.83
CA THR A 136 -29.96 26.81 -10.89
C THR A 136 -29.85 26.17 -12.28
N ASP A 137 -28.93 25.22 -12.47
CA ASP A 137 -28.77 24.51 -13.74
C ASP A 137 -29.99 23.63 -14.07
N TYR A 138 -30.61 23.02 -13.05
CA TYR A 138 -31.85 22.26 -13.20
C TYR A 138 -33.03 23.17 -13.52
N VAL A 139 -33.19 24.29 -12.79
CA VAL A 139 -34.26 25.28 -13.00
C VAL A 139 -34.11 25.92 -14.38
N ASP A 140 -32.91 26.37 -14.78
CA ASP A 140 -32.67 26.94 -16.11
C ASP A 140 -32.87 25.92 -17.22
N SER A 141 -32.48 24.66 -17.03
CA SER A 141 -32.80 23.56 -17.95
C SER A 141 -34.31 23.34 -18.09
N GLN A 142 -35.08 23.43 -17.00
CA GLN A 142 -36.55 23.28 -17.06
C GLN A 142 -37.23 24.53 -17.63
N PHE A 143 -36.74 25.72 -17.30
CA PHE A 143 -37.29 27.00 -17.76
C PHE A 143 -37.08 27.22 -19.26
N ASN A 144 -35.93 26.79 -19.79
CA ASN A 144 -35.60 26.86 -21.22
C ASN A 144 -36.23 25.74 -22.06
N LYS A 145 -36.87 24.74 -21.44
CA LYS A 145 -37.63 23.67 -22.11
C LYS A 145 -39.11 23.98 -22.27
N LEU A 146 -39.60 25.06 -21.64
CA LEU A 146 -40.95 25.54 -21.84
C LEU A 146 -41.00 26.38 -23.11
N SER A 147 -41.97 26.10 -23.98
CA SER A 147 -42.18 26.92 -25.19
C SER A 147 -42.63 28.33 -24.79
N SER A 148 -42.33 29.33 -25.62
CA SER A 148 -42.66 30.74 -25.35
C SER A 148 -44.17 31.01 -25.19
N GLU A 149 -45.03 30.11 -25.70
CA GLU A 149 -46.49 30.14 -25.46
C GLU A 149 -46.87 29.59 -24.08
N GLU A 150 -46.11 28.65 -23.50
CA GLU A 150 -46.36 28.10 -22.16
C GLU A 150 -45.91 29.05 -21.03
N GLN A 151 -44.97 29.95 -21.31
CA GLN A 151 -44.52 30.97 -20.35
C GLN A 151 -45.55 32.09 -20.11
N GLN A 152 -46.50 32.32 -21.04
CA GLN A 152 -47.54 33.34 -20.89
C GLN A 152 -48.77 32.87 -20.09
N TYR A 153 -48.89 31.58 -19.78
CA TYR A 153 -50.02 31.03 -18.98
C TYR A 153 -49.67 30.76 -17.51
N ALA A 154 -48.47 31.15 -17.05
CA ALA A 154 -48.00 30.85 -15.69
C ALA A 154 -48.49 31.84 -14.61
N GLU A 155 -49.19 32.91 -14.98
CA GLU A 155 -49.85 33.79 -14.02
C GLU A 155 -51.37 33.63 -14.09
N VAL A 156 -51.91 32.98 -13.05
CA VAL A 156 -53.32 33.05 -12.60
C VAL A 156 -54.30 32.08 -13.32
N ILE A 157 -54.84 31.13 -12.53
CA ILE A 157 -55.93 30.14 -12.83
C ILE A 157 -55.40 28.87 -13.52
N ILE A 158 -55.21 27.71 -12.86
CA ILE A 158 -56.25 26.78 -12.42
C ILE A 158 -55.79 26.07 -11.13
N ALA A 159 -56.36 26.48 -10.01
CA ALA A 159 -56.80 25.49 -9.03
C ALA A 159 -58.00 24.75 -9.62
N ARG A 160 -58.05 23.43 -9.37
CA ARG A 160 -59.15 22.46 -9.62
C ARG A 160 -59.07 21.66 -10.90
N GLN A 161 -58.37 20.53 -10.83
CA GLN A 161 -58.93 19.21 -11.15
C GLN A 161 -57.98 18.11 -10.64
N GLY A 162 -58.40 17.38 -9.61
CA GLY A 162 -57.75 16.14 -9.20
C GLY A 162 -56.71 16.20 -8.06
N MET A 163 -56.35 17.38 -7.53
CA MET A 163 -55.52 17.45 -6.33
C MET A 163 -56.37 17.46 -5.04
N PRO A 164 -55.98 16.67 -4.02
CA PRO A 164 -56.57 16.68 -2.69
C PRO A 164 -56.73 18.11 -2.15
N ASN A 165 -57.74 18.35 -1.31
CA ASN A 165 -57.98 19.70 -0.78
C ASN A 165 -56.78 20.21 0.04
N LEU A 166 -56.71 21.52 0.31
CA LEU A 166 -55.58 22.13 1.02
C LEU A 166 -55.30 21.44 2.37
N LEU A 167 -56.33 20.96 3.07
CA LEU A 167 -56.18 20.22 4.33
C LEU A 167 -55.57 18.83 4.11
N GLU A 168 -55.89 18.13 3.02
CA GLU A 168 -55.26 16.86 2.65
C GLU A 168 -53.83 17.04 2.14
N ARG A 169 -53.54 18.16 1.47
CA ARG A 169 -52.18 18.55 1.06
C ARG A 169 -51.33 18.97 2.25
N ILE A 170 -51.90 19.70 3.21
CA ILE A 170 -51.26 19.99 4.50
C ILE A 170 -51.04 18.69 5.28
N LYS A 171 -52.01 17.76 5.33
CA LYS A 171 -51.80 16.42 5.91
C LYS A 171 -50.72 15.61 5.19
N LYS A 172 -50.54 15.79 3.87
CA LYS A 172 -49.45 15.18 3.08
C LYS A 172 -48.11 15.87 3.33
N ILE A 173 -48.12 17.17 3.60
CA ILE A 173 -46.95 17.96 3.99
C ILE A 173 -46.57 17.63 5.44
N ASP A 174 -47.50 17.51 6.39
CA ASP A 174 -47.25 16.98 7.74
C ASP A 174 -46.73 15.53 7.69
N LYS A 175 -47.23 14.70 6.76
CA LYS A 175 -46.70 13.35 6.51
C LYS A 175 -45.28 13.36 5.91
N ASN A 176 -44.87 14.45 5.28
CA ASN A 176 -43.53 14.65 4.71
C ASN A 176 -42.62 15.54 5.59
N ILE A 177 -43.15 16.23 6.60
CA ILE A 177 -42.38 16.93 7.64
C ILE A 177 -41.85 15.93 8.68
N ASN A 178 -42.45 14.74 8.76
CA ASN A 178 -41.97 13.60 9.57
C ASN A 178 -40.73 12.87 8.98
N GLU A 179 -39.95 13.50 8.09
CA GLU A 179 -38.85 12.82 7.38
C GLU A 179 -37.55 12.68 8.19
N ALA A 180 -37.27 13.60 9.11
CA ALA A 180 -36.16 13.49 10.05
C ALA A 180 -36.42 14.40 11.25
N ILE A 181 -36.10 13.95 12.46
CA ILE A 181 -36.10 14.79 13.67
C ILE A 181 -34.67 14.97 14.18
N GLY A 182 -34.32 16.19 14.57
CA GLY A 182 -33.04 16.51 15.19
C GLY A 182 -33.24 17.10 16.59
N VAL A 183 -32.52 16.59 17.58
CA VAL A 183 -32.53 17.13 18.96
C VAL A 183 -31.12 17.42 19.42
N LYS A 184 -30.94 18.43 20.27
CA LYS A 184 -29.65 18.71 20.90
C LYS A 184 -29.59 18.04 22.25
N VAL A 185 -28.41 17.55 22.65
CA VAL A 185 -28.25 17.02 24.01
C VAL A 185 -28.49 18.08 25.09
N SER A 186 -28.36 19.37 24.75
CA SER A 186 -28.72 20.49 25.65
C SER A 186 -30.21 20.56 25.98
N ASP A 187 -31.07 19.98 25.13
CA ASP A 187 -32.53 19.93 25.35
C ASP A 187 -32.89 18.91 26.44
N PHE A 188 -31.92 18.07 26.83
CA PHE A 188 -32.01 17.07 27.89
C PHE A 188 -31.00 17.42 28.99
N PRO A 189 -31.31 18.36 29.90
CA PRO A 189 -30.38 18.71 30.97
C PRO A 189 -30.13 17.54 31.92
N ARG A 190 -29.03 17.62 32.69
CA ARG A 190 -28.81 16.71 33.81
C ARG A 190 -29.96 16.88 34.82
N ILE A 191 -30.48 15.76 35.32
CA ILE A 191 -31.46 15.74 36.40
C ILE A 191 -30.72 15.75 37.75
N ALA A 192 -31.34 16.30 38.79
CA ALA A 192 -30.77 16.31 40.14
C ALA A 192 -30.37 14.89 40.58
N GLY A 193 -29.11 14.74 41.01
CA GLY A 193 -28.52 13.46 41.43
C GLY A 193 -27.72 12.73 40.34
N GLU A 194 -27.74 13.18 39.09
CA GLU A 194 -26.87 12.65 38.04
C GLU A 194 -25.43 13.13 38.23
N ILE A 195 -24.53 12.17 38.37
CA ILE A 195 -23.09 12.44 38.58
C ILE A 195 -22.36 12.74 37.27
N ASP A 196 -22.93 12.32 36.13
CA ASP A 196 -22.31 12.39 34.81
C ASP A 196 -23.34 12.69 33.70
N ASP A 197 -22.90 12.74 32.45
CA ASP A 197 -23.71 13.09 31.28
C ASP A 197 -24.37 11.90 30.60
N LEU A 198 -23.92 10.67 30.87
CA LEU A 198 -24.41 9.49 30.17
C LEU A 198 -25.95 9.35 30.24
N PRO A 199 -26.63 9.53 31.39
CA PRO A 199 -28.09 9.43 31.47
C PRO A 199 -28.84 10.43 30.57
N ARG A 200 -28.34 11.66 30.41
CA ARG A 200 -29.01 12.64 29.55
C ARG A 200 -28.84 12.33 28.06
N PHE A 201 -27.69 11.78 27.66
CA PHE A 201 -27.53 11.27 26.31
C PHE A 201 -28.47 10.10 26.05
N GLN A 202 -28.61 9.18 27.02
CA GLN A 202 -29.57 8.08 26.88
C GLN A 202 -31.00 8.59 26.72
N ARG A 203 -31.45 9.57 27.54
CA ARG A 203 -32.79 10.17 27.37
C ARG A 203 -33.00 10.79 25.99
N ALA A 204 -31.98 11.47 25.45
CA ALA A 204 -32.07 12.07 24.13
C ALA A 204 -32.22 11.00 23.03
N ILE A 205 -31.50 9.88 23.16
CA ILE A 205 -31.67 8.72 22.27
C ILE A 205 -33.04 8.08 22.44
N ASP A 206 -33.50 7.82 23.68
CA ASP A 206 -34.80 7.22 23.96
C ASP A 206 -35.94 8.03 23.32
N PHE A 207 -35.86 9.36 23.37
CA PHE A 207 -36.78 10.24 22.67
C PHE A 207 -36.76 10.04 21.16
N LEU A 208 -35.58 10.01 20.52
CA LEU A 208 -35.46 9.76 19.08
C LEU A 208 -36.02 8.38 18.70
N GLU A 209 -35.76 7.36 19.51
CA GLU A 209 -36.30 6.01 19.29
C GLU A 209 -37.82 5.98 19.40
N GLU A 210 -38.40 6.70 20.36
CA GLU A 210 -39.85 6.85 20.53
C GLU A 210 -40.49 7.54 19.33
N GLU A 211 -39.89 8.62 18.82
CA GLU A 211 -40.39 9.34 17.65
C GLU A 211 -40.30 8.50 16.37
N ILE A 212 -39.23 7.70 16.21
CA ILE A 212 -39.15 6.72 15.11
C ILE A 212 -40.26 5.67 15.22
N ASN A 213 -40.58 5.19 16.43
CA ASN A 213 -41.72 4.29 16.64
C ASN A 213 -43.08 4.94 16.31
N LYS A 214 -43.19 6.27 16.43
CA LYS A 214 -44.38 7.05 16.03
C LYS A 214 -44.45 7.34 14.53
N GLY A 215 -43.45 6.92 13.75
CA GLY A 215 -43.43 6.98 12.29
C GLY A 215 -42.47 8.01 11.70
N VAL A 216 -41.61 8.65 12.50
CA VAL A 216 -40.51 9.48 11.98
C VAL A 216 -39.48 8.57 11.27
N LYS A 217 -39.02 8.97 10.08
CA LYS A 217 -38.16 8.09 9.26
C LYS A 217 -36.72 7.97 9.76
N SER A 218 -36.19 8.99 10.46
CA SER A 218 -34.81 9.03 10.97
C SER A 218 -34.66 10.03 12.11
N GLY A 219 -33.64 9.84 12.95
CA GLY A 219 -33.36 10.70 14.11
C GLY A 219 -31.92 11.18 14.12
N THR A 220 -31.67 12.39 14.62
CA THR A 220 -30.33 12.95 14.79
C THR A 220 -30.13 13.51 16.18
N LEU A 221 -29.12 13.03 16.89
CA LEU A 221 -28.61 13.62 18.12
C LEU A 221 -27.48 14.60 17.79
N ILE A 222 -27.68 15.87 18.12
CA ILE A 222 -26.68 16.94 17.96
C ILE A 222 -25.95 17.15 19.29
N ILE A 223 -24.63 17.08 19.26
CA ILE A 223 -23.73 17.32 20.39
C ILE A 223 -23.01 18.65 20.12
N PRO A 224 -23.38 19.75 20.81
CA PRO A 224 -22.72 21.04 20.65
C PRO A 224 -21.38 21.09 21.38
N ASN A 225 -20.35 21.68 20.77
CA ASN A 225 -19.10 22.01 21.46
C ASN A 225 -19.26 23.26 22.34
N VAL A 226 -20.04 23.14 23.42
CA VAL A 226 -20.26 24.20 24.41
C VAL A 226 -19.65 23.87 25.76
N GLN A 227 -19.36 22.59 26.00
CA GLN A 227 -18.68 22.08 27.19
C GLN A 227 -18.04 20.73 26.89
N GLU A 228 -17.15 20.28 27.77
CA GLU A 228 -16.80 18.86 27.83
C GLU A 228 -17.96 18.08 28.47
N TYR A 229 -18.17 16.86 27.96
CA TYR A 229 -19.12 15.90 28.49
C TYR A 229 -18.36 14.79 29.22
N GLU A 230 -18.91 14.27 30.31
CA GLU A 230 -18.29 13.23 31.10
C GLU A 230 -19.18 12.00 31.19
N PHE A 231 -18.68 10.85 30.80
CA PHE A 231 -19.30 9.54 31.00
C PHE A 231 -18.46 8.77 32.03
N VAL A 232 -19.08 8.38 33.13
CA VAL A 232 -18.40 7.71 34.25
C VAL A 232 -18.73 6.22 34.23
N PHE A 233 -17.70 5.39 34.23
CA PHE A 233 -17.81 3.94 34.36
C PHE A 233 -18.52 3.55 35.67
N LYS A 234 -19.53 2.68 35.57
CA LYS A 234 -20.23 2.15 36.74
C LYS A 234 -19.54 0.85 37.19
N THR A 235 -19.16 0.78 38.46
CA THR A 235 -18.43 -0.37 39.03
C THR A 235 -19.20 -1.68 39.01
N ASN A 236 -20.52 -1.66 38.80
CA ASN A 236 -21.36 -2.83 38.61
C ASN A 236 -21.52 -3.24 37.13
N SER A 237 -20.79 -2.61 36.21
CA SER A 237 -20.86 -2.95 34.79
C SER A 237 -20.17 -4.27 34.48
N THR A 238 -20.88 -5.09 33.72
CA THR A 238 -20.43 -6.39 33.23
C THR A 238 -20.57 -6.43 31.72
N ILE A 239 -20.11 -7.51 31.08
CA ILE A 239 -20.28 -7.70 29.64
C ILE A 239 -21.77 -7.81 29.26
N GLN A 240 -22.60 -8.36 30.15
CA GLN A 240 -24.06 -8.44 29.97
C GLN A 240 -24.77 -7.12 30.29
N ASN A 241 -24.16 -6.25 31.10
CA ASN A 241 -24.71 -4.97 31.49
C ASN A 241 -23.64 -3.85 31.45
N PRO A 242 -23.16 -3.48 30.25
CA PRO A 242 -22.11 -2.49 30.12
C PRO A 242 -22.62 -1.08 30.43
N THR A 243 -21.73 -0.21 30.90
CA THR A 243 -22.00 1.24 30.97
C THR A 243 -21.97 1.79 29.55
N ARG A 244 -23.09 2.32 29.04
CA ARG A 244 -23.15 2.89 27.69
C ARG A 244 -24.37 3.75 27.43
N VAL A 245 -24.27 4.59 26.40
CA VAL A 245 -25.44 5.07 25.64
C VAL A 245 -25.77 4.00 24.59
N SER A 246 -26.95 3.41 24.70
CA SER A 246 -27.44 2.32 23.86
C SER A 246 -28.35 2.86 22.76
N ILE A 247 -28.05 2.53 21.51
CA ILE A 247 -28.83 2.87 20.32
C ILE A 247 -29.35 1.58 19.68
N ARG A 248 -30.68 1.44 19.62
CA ARG A 248 -31.41 0.21 19.23
C ARG A 248 -32.40 0.43 18.09
N LYS A 249 -32.48 1.65 17.54
CA LYS A 249 -33.26 1.94 16.34
C LYS A 249 -32.41 2.30 15.14
N ASP A 250 -32.88 1.88 13.97
CA ASP A 250 -32.31 2.20 12.67
C ASP A 250 -32.31 3.70 12.42
N LYS A 251 -31.39 4.16 11.56
CA LYS A 251 -31.35 5.54 11.03
C LYS A 251 -31.25 6.62 12.11
N ILE A 252 -30.57 6.29 13.21
CA ILE A 252 -30.14 7.29 14.19
C ILE A 252 -28.72 7.74 13.85
N SER A 253 -28.56 9.06 13.73
CA SER A 253 -27.30 9.75 13.51
C SER A 253 -26.85 10.47 14.78
N ILE A 254 -25.54 10.47 15.05
CA ILE A 254 -24.92 11.23 16.14
C ILE A 254 -23.94 12.23 15.52
N ILE A 255 -24.18 13.53 15.71
CA ILE A 255 -23.43 14.60 15.07
C ILE A 255 -22.82 15.53 16.11
N GLY A 256 -21.49 15.52 16.21
CA GLY A 256 -20.75 16.51 16.97
C GLY A 256 -20.50 17.77 16.16
N THR A 257 -20.98 18.92 16.65
CA THR A 257 -20.78 20.22 16.02
C THR A 257 -19.62 20.94 16.70
N GLY A 258 -18.55 21.20 15.92
CA GLY A 258 -17.32 21.81 16.45
C GLY A 258 -16.41 20.85 17.21
N MET A 259 -16.48 19.53 16.97
CA MET A 259 -15.66 18.50 17.64
C MET A 259 -15.80 18.47 19.18
N PRO A 260 -17.03 18.33 19.73
CA PRO A 260 -17.23 18.20 21.18
C PRO A 260 -16.44 17.03 21.77
N VAL A 261 -16.05 17.19 23.04
CA VAL A 261 -15.24 16.23 23.78
C VAL A 261 -16.11 15.44 24.76
N ILE A 262 -16.02 14.11 24.72
CA ILE A 262 -16.59 13.19 25.70
C ILE A 262 -15.43 12.51 26.45
N ARG A 263 -15.33 12.77 27.76
CA ARG A 263 -14.41 12.09 28.67
C ARG A 263 -15.03 10.80 29.17
N MET A 264 -14.28 9.71 29.08
CA MET A 264 -14.65 8.39 29.57
C MET A 264 -13.79 8.09 30.80
N THR A 265 -14.36 8.23 32.00
CA THR A 265 -13.63 8.18 33.28
C THR A 265 -14.09 7.05 34.19
N GLY A 266 -13.30 6.74 35.23
CA GLY A 266 -13.65 5.82 36.30
C GLY A 266 -13.32 4.34 36.04
N LEU A 267 -12.86 3.99 34.83
CA LEU A 267 -12.44 2.62 34.53
C LEU A 267 -10.95 2.46 34.81
N THR A 268 -10.58 1.50 35.66
CA THR A 268 -9.16 1.24 35.96
C THR A 268 -8.62 0.04 35.16
N HIS A 269 -7.32 0.07 34.88
CA HIS A 269 -6.66 -1.09 34.28
C HIS A 269 -6.70 -2.33 35.20
N GLU A 270 -6.68 -2.13 36.51
CA GLU A 270 -6.80 -3.23 37.49
C GLU A 270 -8.16 -3.92 37.38
N TYR A 271 -9.25 -3.14 37.25
CA TYR A 271 -10.57 -3.69 37.02
C TYR A 271 -10.64 -4.48 35.71
N LEU A 272 -10.09 -3.93 34.61
CA LEU A 272 -10.01 -4.64 33.33
C LEU A 272 -9.25 -5.97 33.42
N ASN A 273 -8.18 -6.02 34.21
CA ASN A 273 -7.41 -7.24 34.44
C ASN A 273 -8.10 -8.23 35.40
N SER A 274 -9.02 -7.75 36.23
CA SER A 274 -9.81 -8.61 37.13
C SER A 274 -10.89 -9.41 36.40
N ILE A 275 -11.28 -9.00 35.19
CA ILE A 275 -12.30 -9.71 34.40
C ILE A 275 -11.64 -10.81 33.58
N ASP A 276 -11.81 -12.05 34.03
CA ASP A 276 -11.26 -13.23 33.37
C ASP A 276 -12.29 -13.90 32.43
N ASP A 277 -12.62 -13.24 31.32
CA ASP A 277 -13.57 -13.79 30.33
C ASP A 277 -12.92 -13.97 28.95
N PHE A 278 -12.29 -15.13 28.78
CA PHE A 278 -11.66 -15.57 27.53
C PHE A 278 -12.63 -15.64 26.34
N ALA A 279 -13.94 -15.80 26.58
CA ALA A 279 -14.95 -15.90 25.52
C ALA A 279 -15.47 -14.54 25.05
N SER A 280 -15.05 -13.45 25.70
CA SER A 280 -15.60 -12.09 25.50
C SER A 280 -14.84 -11.20 24.51
N SER A 281 -13.87 -11.73 23.75
CA SER A 281 -13.15 -10.93 22.75
C SER A 281 -14.14 -10.21 21.82
N GLY A 282 -14.02 -8.88 21.71
CA GLY A 282 -15.00 -8.07 20.97
C GLY A 282 -16.05 -7.35 21.82
N ARG A 283 -16.22 -7.70 23.10
CA ARG A 283 -17.29 -7.18 23.94
C ARG A 283 -16.86 -5.97 24.76
N ASP A 284 -17.81 -5.08 25.01
CA ASP A 284 -17.64 -3.91 25.84
C ASP A 284 -18.13 -4.15 27.26
N ILE A 285 -17.47 -3.49 28.21
CA ILE A 285 -17.99 -3.25 29.56
C ILE A 285 -18.28 -1.76 29.78
N PHE A 286 -17.65 -0.92 28.96
CA PHE A 286 -17.81 0.52 28.97
C PHE A 286 -17.73 1.01 27.53
N SER A 287 -18.83 1.52 26.98
CA SER A 287 -18.84 2.14 25.67
C SER A 287 -19.42 3.54 25.75
N ALA A 288 -18.89 4.54 25.04
CA ALA A 288 -19.59 5.82 25.00
C ALA A 288 -20.88 5.67 24.19
N PHE A 289 -20.79 5.18 22.95
CA PHE A 289 -21.95 4.84 22.12
C PHE A 289 -21.90 3.39 21.66
N SER A 290 -23.02 2.68 21.79
CA SER A 290 -23.20 1.34 21.23
C SER A 290 -24.43 1.26 20.35
N PHE A 291 -24.20 1.00 19.07
CA PHE A 291 -25.24 0.66 18.10
C PHE A 291 -25.46 -0.85 18.10
N LEU A 292 -26.70 -1.29 18.33
CA LEU A 292 -27.04 -2.68 18.63
C LEU A 292 -28.09 -3.22 17.65
N GLY A 293 -27.64 -3.94 16.62
CA GLY A 293 -28.53 -4.62 15.67
C GLY A 293 -29.27 -3.67 14.72
N VAL A 294 -28.74 -2.46 14.51
CA VAL A 294 -29.40 -1.40 13.74
C VAL A 294 -28.83 -1.23 12.33
N SER A 295 -29.65 -0.69 11.43
CA SER A 295 -29.29 -0.33 10.06
C SER A 295 -29.12 1.17 9.89
N ASP A 296 -28.21 1.55 9.00
CA ASP A 296 -27.84 2.92 8.66
C ASP A 296 -27.41 3.77 9.88
N PRO A 297 -26.60 3.25 10.83
CA PRO A 297 -26.09 4.09 11.91
C PRO A 297 -25.01 5.05 11.38
N PHE A 298 -25.07 6.30 11.82
CA PHE A 298 -24.12 7.34 11.43
C PHE A 298 -23.55 8.03 12.67
N ILE A 299 -22.24 8.24 12.70
CA ILE A 299 -21.61 9.11 13.71
C ILE A 299 -20.52 9.97 13.09
N GLU A 300 -20.54 11.27 13.40
CA GLU A 300 -19.55 12.22 12.92
C GLU A 300 -19.09 13.21 14.00
N GLY A 301 -17.80 13.54 13.97
CA GLY A 301 -17.30 14.80 14.53
C GLY A 301 -17.23 14.85 16.05
N VAL A 302 -16.83 13.74 16.70
CA VAL A 302 -16.75 13.66 18.17
C VAL A 302 -15.33 13.26 18.59
N VAL A 303 -14.85 13.88 19.68
CA VAL A 303 -13.60 13.53 20.35
C VAL A 303 -13.89 12.73 21.61
N PHE A 304 -13.19 11.61 21.80
CA PHE A 304 -13.28 10.78 22.99
C PHE A 304 -11.93 10.77 23.72
N ILE A 305 -11.94 10.94 25.04
CA ILE A 305 -10.73 10.93 25.86
C ILE A 305 -10.93 9.94 27.01
N GLY A 306 -10.08 8.92 27.09
CA GLY A 306 -10.05 7.97 28.21
C GLY A 306 -8.91 8.24 29.20
N GLU A 307 -8.61 7.23 30.02
CA GLU A 307 -7.65 7.32 31.14
C GLU A 307 -6.39 6.43 30.96
N HIS A 308 -6.15 5.90 29.76
CA HIS A 308 -4.94 5.12 29.48
C HIS A 308 -3.68 6.01 29.53
N THR A 309 -2.67 5.57 30.28
CA THR A 309 -1.44 6.32 30.50
C THR A 309 -0.26 5.85 29.64
N GLY A 310 -0.45 4.89 28.72
CA GLY A 310 0.58 4.40 27.77
C GLY A 310 1.52 3.30 28.29
N ASN A 311 1.75 3.23 29.61
CA ASN A 311 2.82 2.40 30.19
C ASN A 311 2.39 1.01 30.66
N LYS A 312 1.19 0.55 30.30
CA LYS A 312 0.66 -0.71 30.82
C LYS A 312 0.59 -1.78 29.73
N ASP A 313 0.98 -2.99 30.12
CA ASP A 313 0.94 -4.17 29.26
C ASP A 313 -0.51 -4.50 28.87
N PHE A 314 -0.68 -4.96 27.65
CA PHE A 314 -1.99 -5.32 27.10
C PHE A 314 -2.23 -6.82 27.27
N ARG A 315 -3.42 -7.17 27.76
CA ARG A 315 -3.94 -8.55 27.80
C ARG A 315 -4.96 -8.73 26.66
N TYR A 316 -4.65 -9.58 25.68
CA TYR A 316 -5.45 -9.84 24.45
C TYR A 316 -6.87 -10.39 24.70
N GLN A 317 -7.28 -10.59 25.95
CA GLN A 317 -8.48 -11.34 26.36
C GLN A 317 -9.26 -10.60 27.46
N SER A 318 -9.29 -9.27 27.40
CA SER A 318 -10.05 -8.45 28.34
C SER A 318 -11.25 -7.81 27.62
N PRO A 319 -12.41 -7.68 28.29
CA PRO A 319 -13.47 -6.82 27.80
C PRO A 319 -13.01 -5.37 27.71
N ARG A 320 -13.68 -4.56 26.88
CA ARG A 320 -13.11 -3.30 26.38
C ARG A 320 -13.83 -2.06 26.90
N ALA A 321 -13.04 -1.00 27.06
CA ALA A 321 -13.53 0.37 26.93
C ALA A 321 -13.61 0.73 25.44
N ILE A 322 -14.73 1.24 24.94
CA ILE A 322 -14.88 1.53 23.51
C ILE A 322 -15.49 2.91 23.32
N ALA A 323 -14.90 3.78 22.52
CA ALA A 323 -15.56 5.05 22.21
C ALA A 323 -16.85 4.80 21.42
N VAL A 324 -16.76 4.11 20.28
CA VAL A 324 -17.93 3.75 19.46
C VAL A 324 -17.92 2.28 19.11
N SER A 325 -19.00 1.59 19.44
CA SER A 325 -19.19 0.17 19.13
C SER A 325 -20.39 -0.05 18.20
N PHE A 326 -20.20 -0.96 17.23
CA PHE A 326 -21.24 -1.42 16.32
C PHE A 326 -21.37 -2.94 16.44
N LYS A 327 -22.56 -3.42 16.77
CA LYS A 327 -22.80 -4.83 17.06
C LYS A 327 -23.97 -5.37 16.22
N GLY A 328 -23.64 -6.11 15.17
CA GLY A 328 -24.61 -6.67 14.23
C GLY A 328 -25.34 -5.62 13.39
N CYS A 329 -24.63 -4.56 13.00
CA CYS A 329 -25.18 -3.38 12.34
C CYS A 329 -24.91 -3.37 10.82
N LYS A 330 -25.81 -2.76 10.05
CA LYS A 330 -25.70 -2.69 8.58
C LYS A 330 -25.52 -1.25 8.11
N ASN A 331 -24.76 -1.05 7.02
CA ASN A 331 -24.52 0.27 6.42
C ASN A 331 -23.98 1.25 7.45
N ILE A 332 -22.88 0.87 8.10
CA ILE A 332 -22.28 1.62 9.20
C ILE A 332 -21.46 2.77 8.63
N HIS A 333 -21.68 3.99 9.13
CA HIS A 333 -20.92 5.18 8.73
C HIS A 333 -20.27 5.87 9.93
N VAL A 334 -18.94 6.02 9.86
CA VAL A 334 -18.12 6.70 10.86
C VAL A 334 -17.25 7.74 10.15
N ASN A 335 -17.32 8.99 10.61
CA ASN A 335 -16.55 10.08 10.01
C ASN A 335 -15.96 11.00 11.08
N LYS A 336 -14.72 11.49 10.89
CA LYS A 336 -14.11 12.52 11.76
C LYS A 336 -14.19 12.19 13.27
N ILE A 337 -13.88 10.96 13.64
CA ILE A 337 -13.83 10.55 15.06
C ILE A 337 -12.39 10.58 15.55
N SER A 338 -12.17 11.19 16.71
CA SER A 338 -10.86 11.16 17.38
C SER A 338 -10.98 10.47 18.73
N GLY A 339 -10.06 9.57 19.05
CA GLY A 339 -10.00 8.90 20.35
C GLY A 339 -8.58 8.94 20.91
N PHE A 340 -8.48 9.33 22.18
CA PHE A 340 -7.22 9.46 22.90
C PHE A 340 -7.27 8.68 24.19
N ASN A 341 -6.19 7.98 24.54
CA ASN A 341 -6.03 7.37 25.86
C ASN A 341 -7.17 6.38 26.22
N ILE A 342 -7.78 5.72 25.25
CA ILE A 342 -8.89 4.80 25.52
C ILE A 342 -8.34 3.51 26.12
N LEU A 343 -8.91 3.02 27.22
CA LEU A 343 -8.56 1.72 27.83
C LEU A 343 -9.09 0.50 27.04
N GLY A 344 -9.31 0.68 25.74
CA GLY A 344 -9.73 -0.33 24.79
C GLY A 344 -9.55 0.19 23.37
N ASN A 345 -10.63 0.34 22.59
CA ASN A 345 -10.56 0.75 21.17
C ASN A 345 -11.32 2.06 20.92
N VAL A 346 -10.93 2.82 19.88
CA VAL A 346 -11.75 3.97 19.44
C VAL A 346 -12.99 3.46 18.73
N ILE A 347 -12.81 2.65 17.68
CA ILE A 347 -13.91 2.04 16.93
C ILE A 347 -13.82 0.52 17.04
N ASN A 348 -14.94 -0.13 17.35
CA ASN A 348 -15.06 -1.57 17.33
C ASN A 348 -16.29 -2.02 16.56
N VAL A 349 -16.11 -2.88 15.56
CA VAL A 349 -17.20 -3.44 14.76
C VAL A 349 -17.20 -4.95 14.90
N VAL A 350 -18.33 -5.49 15.37
CA VAL A 350 -18.49 -6.92 15.67
C VAL A 350 -19.85 -7.42 15.21
N ASN A 351 -20.00 -8.73 15.02
CA ASN A 351 -21.32 -9.35 14.93
C ASN A 351 -21.98 -9.35 16.31
N SER A 352 -23.31 -9.14 16.37
CA SER A 352 -24.04 -9.25 17.63
C SER A 352 -24.07 -10.69 18.10
N ASN A 353 -24.13 -10.89 19.42
CA ASN A 353 -24.29 -12.21 20.01
C ASN A 353 -25.49 -12.18 20.97
N ILE A 354 -26.40 -13.15 20.81
CA ILE A 354 -27.63 -13.23 21.58
C ILE A 354 -27.39 -13.33 23.10
N THR A 355 -26.26 -13.88 23.53
CA THR A 355 -25.89 -13.99 24.94
C THR A 355 -25.60 -12.63 25.59
N TYR A 356 -25.20 -11.63 24.82
CA TYR A 356 -24.65 -10.38 25.37
C TYR A 356 -25.31 -9.11 24.84
N ASP A 357 -25.89 -9.15 23.63
CA ASP A 357 -26.28 -7.96 22.87
C ASP A 357 -27.78 -7.97 22.51
N VAL A 358 -28.07 -8.46 21.31
CA VAL A 358 -29.36 -8.55 20.62
C VAL A 358 -29.35 -9.87 19.84
N PRO A 359 -30.46 -10.32 19.23
CA PRO A 359 -30.43 -11.48 18.33
C PRO A 359 -29.28 -11.40 17.34
N PHE A 360 -28.69 -12.55 17.05
CA PHE A 360 -27.50 -12.62 16.19
C PHE A 360 -27.77 -11.96 14.83
N SER A 361 -26.89 -11.03 14.47
CA SER A 361 -26.90 -10.28 13.23
C SER A 361 -25.46 -10.03 12.81
N LEU A 362 -25.21 -10.10 11.50
CA LEU A 362 -23.93 -9.78 10.91
C LEU A 362 -23.75 -8.27 10.83
N SER A 363 -22.53 -7.80 11.03
CA SER A 363 -22.15 -6.45 10.66
C SER A 363 -21.63 -6.42 9.24
N GLU A 364 -22.16 -5.53 8.40
CA GLU A 364 -21.81 -5.45 6.98
C GLU A 364 -21.92 -4.02 6.43
N ASN A 365 -21.16 -3.75 5.36
CA ASN A 365 -21.10 -2.44 4.68
C ASN A 365 -20.63 -1.35 5.64
N VAL A 366 -19.36 -1.41 6.01
CA VAL A 366 -18.74 -0.54 7.03
C VAL A 366 -17.92 0.54 6.33
N TYR A 367 -18.17 1.80 6.62
CA TYR A 367 -17.45 2.95 6.07
C TYR A 367 -16.85 3.78 7.19
N ILE A 368 -15.53 3.75 7.34
CA ILE A 368 -14.79 4.49 8.36
C ILE A 368 -13.85 5.47 7.68
N THR A 369 -14.03 6.76 7.97
CA THR A 369 -13.25 7.83 7.32
C THR A 369 -12.76 8.85 8.33
N ASN A 370 -11.54 9.37 8.11
CA ASN A 370 -10.97 10.47 8.89
C ASN A 370 -10.94 10.17 10.40
N VAL A 371 -10.49 8.99 10.78
CA VAL A 371 -10.40 8.59 12.19
C VAL A 371 -8.99 8.80 12.71
N LEU A 372 -8.87 9.39 13.91
CA LEU A 372 -7.63 9.48 14.67
C LEU A 372 -7.76 8.61 15.92
N ALA A 373 -6.82 7.69 16.12
CA ALA A 373 -6.71 6.90 17.33
C ALA A 373 -5.31 7.02 17.91
N GLU A 374 -5.20 7.51 19.13
CA GLU A 374 -3.90 7.70 19.80
C GLU A 374 -3.88 7.13 21.21
N ASN A 375 -2.82 6.39 21.50
CA ASN A 375 -2.51 5.85 22.82
C ASN A 375 -3.65 5.02 23.41
N CYS A 376 -4.24 4.13 22.62
CA CYS A 376 -5.20 3.15 23.09
C CYS A 376 -4.50 1.96 23.77
N LEU A 377 -5.11 1.44 24.85
CA LEU A 377 -4.65 0.23 25.53
C LEU A 377 -4.75 -0.99 24.60
N GLU A 378 -5.74 -1.03 23.71
CA GLU A 378 -5.84 -2.03 22.64
C GLU A 378 -5.56 -1.41 21.28
N ASN A 379 -6.45 -1.60 20.30
CA ASN A 379 -6.25 -1.16 18.94
C ASN A 379 -6.86 0.22 18.72
N GLY A 380 -6.39 0.94 17.71
CA GLY A 380 -7.08 2.15 17.29
C GLY A 380 -8.48 1.83 16.76
N VAL A 381 -8.52 0.93 15.77
CA VAL A 381 -9.75 0.39 15.18
C VAL A 381 -9.68 -1.13 15.22
N ASN A 382 -10.79 -1.77 15.59
CA ASN A 382 -10.91 -3.22 15.60
C ASN A 382 -12.14 -3.69 14.80
N ILE A 383 -11.91 -4.57 13.84
CA ILE A 383 -12.93 -5.18 13.00
C ILE A 383 -12.87 -6.70 13.18
N MET A 384 -13.85 -7.25 13.89
CA MET A 384 -13.83 -8.66 14.28
C MET A 384 -14.23 -9.62 13.15
N GLY A 385 -14.04 -10.92 13.40
CA GLY A 385 -14.33 -11.97 12.44
C GLY A 385 -15.79 -12.00 12.02
N GLY A 386 -16.03 -12.23 10.73
CA GLY A 386 -17.36 -12.34 10.13
C GLY A 386 -18.02 -11.01 9.77
N VAL A 387 -17.37 -9.88 10.02
CA VAL A 387 -17.77 -8.58 9.46
C VAL A 387 -17.45 -8.54 7.97
N LYS A 388 -18.32 -7.93 7.14
CA LYS A 388 -18.19 -7.93 5.67
C LYS A 388 -18.16 -6.53 5.06
N ASN A 389 -17.51 -6.39 3.90
CA ASN A 389 -17.49 -5.19 3.07
C ASN A 389 -17.06 -3.95 3.86
N VAL A 390 -15.78 -3.89 4.21
CA VAL A 390 -15.24 -2.88 5.10
C VAL A 390 -14.37 -1.92 4.30
N PHE A 391 -14.71 -0.65 4.31
CA PHE A 391 -13.97 0.42 3.66
C PHE A 391 -13.42 1.39 4.71
N ILE A 392 -12.11 1.52 4.77
CA ILE A 392 -11.42 2.44 5.68
C ILE A 392 -10.54 3.38 4.87
N ASN A 393 -10.71 4.68 5.08
CA ASN A 393 -9.91 5.72 4.43
C ASN A 393 -9.42 6.76 5.43
N ASN A 394 -8.14 7.16 5.31
CA ASN A 394 -7.54 8.19 6.16
C ASN A 394 -7.67 7.87 7.68
N LEU A 395 -7.25 6.67 8.07
CA LEU A 395 -7.06 6.32 9.48
C LEU A 395 -5.66 6.76 9.91
N ILE A 396 -5.57 7.57 10.97
CA ILE A 396 -4.32 7.92 11.65
C ILE A 396 -4.31 7.18 12.98
N SER A 397 -3.27 6.39 13.21
CA SER A 397 -3.18 5.51 14.36
C SER A 397 -1.79 5.55 14.98
N LYS A 398 -1.70 5.97 16.25
CA LYS A 398 -0.44 6.25 16.92
C LYS A 398 -0.37 5.67 18.33
N GLY A 399 0.70 4.93 18.66
CA GLY A 399 0.92 4.46 20.03
C GLY A 399 -0.06 3.40 20.54
N ASN A 400 -0.96 2.88 19.69
CA ASN A 400 -1.92 1.84 20.05
C ASN A 400 -1.21 0.49 20.12
N VAL A 401 -1.84 -0.56 20.66
CA VAL A 401 -1.30 -1.93 20.53
C VAL A 401 -1.24 -2.32 19.07
N ASN A 402 -2.38 -2.45 18.40
CA ASN A 402 -2.39 -2.51 16.94
C ASN A 402 -2.97 -1.21 16.40
N GLY A 403 -2.44 -0.75 15.28
CA GLY A 403 -2.98 0.43 14.67
C GLY A 403 -4.40 0.20 14.15
N LEU A 404 -4.56 -0.90 13.41
CA LEU A 404 -5.82 -1.51 12.98
C LEU A 404 -5.69 -3.03 13.11
N GLU A 405 -6.69 -3.68 13.68
CA GLU A 405 -6.88 -5.13 13.61
C GLU A 405 -8.12 -5.44 12.78
N SER A 406 -7.98 -6.32 11.78
CA SER A 406 -9.11 -6.73 10.94
C SER A 406 -9.13 -8.22 10.62
N ALA A 407 -10.20 -8.87 11.07
CA ALA A 407 -10.59 -10.23 10.73
C ALA A 407 -11.76 -10.27 9.72
N SER A 408 -12.06 -9.16 9.02
CA SER A 408 -13.19 -9.05 8.11
C SER A 408 -13.00 -9.76 6.78
N ASP A 409 -14.10 -10.02 6.09
CA ASP A 409 -14.12 -10.42 4.67
C ASP A 409 -14.39 -9.19 3.78
N GLY A 410 -13.50 -8.89 2.84
CA GLY A 410 -13.65 -7.75 1.95
C GLY A 410 -13.24 -6.41 2.58
N LEU A 411 -12.07 -6.36 3.25
CA LEU A 411 -11.48 -5.10 3.69
C LEU A 411 -10.87 -4.34 2.51
N VAL A 412 -11.08 -3.03 2.44
CA VAL A 412 -10.33 -2.09 1.60
C VAL A 412 -9.83 -0.96 2.50
N LEU A 413 -8.52 -0.85 2.65
CA LEU A 413 -7.83 0.18 3.42
C LEU A 413 -7.04 1.10 2.47
N ASN A 414 -7.35 2.39 2.47
CA ASN A 414 -6.71 3.37 1.60
C ASN A 414 -5.97 4.45 2.41
N GLY A 415 -4.73 4.76 2.01
CA GLY A 415 -4.04 6.00 2.37
C GLY A 415 -3.98 6.32 3.87
N SER A 416 -3.71 5.33 4.72
CA SER A 416 -3.73 5.46 6.18
C SER A 416 -2.32 5.56 6.78
N LEU A 417 -2.21 6.17 7.96
CA LEU A 417 -0.95 6.48 8.63
C LEU A 417 -0.88 5.78 9.99
N PHE A 418 0.06 4.86 10.14
CA PHE A 418 0.29 4.07 11.35
C PHE A 418 1.69 4.34 11.88
N ILE A 419 1.80 4.97 13.04
CA ILE A 419 3.07 5.41 13.62
C ILE A 419 3.24 4.89 15.04
N ALA A 420 4.37 4.25 15.33
CA ALA A 420 4.76 3.88 16.69
C ALA A 420 3.71 3.03 17.43
N ASN A 421 2.98 2.18 16.71
CA ASN A 421 2.07 1.22 17.36
C ASN A 421 2.90 0.11 18.01
N ARG A 422 2.47 -0.36 19.18
CA ARG A 422 3.30 -1.20 20.04
C ARG A 422 3.49 -2.59 19.44
N SER A 423 2.41 -3.28 19.10
CA SER A 423 2.41 -4.65 18.59
C SER A 423 2.53 -4.72 17.07
N ALA A 424 1.62 -4.11 16.32
CA ALA A 424 1.69 -4.02 14.88
C ALA A 424 1.08 -2.72 14.38
N ALA A 425 1.61 -2.15 13.29
CA ALA A 425 0.90 -1.07 12.62
C ALA A 425 -0.42 -1.58 12.00
N LEU A 426 -0.40 -2.75 11.36
CA LEU A 426 -1.59 -3.39 10.78
C LEU A 426 -1.60 -4.91 11.04
N ALA A 427 -2.70 -5.41 11.61
CA ALA A 427 -2.92 -6.84 11.85
C ALA A 427 -4.12 -7.36 11.06
N LEU A 428 -3.89 -8.38 10.22
CA LEU A 428 -4.86 -8.92 9.26
C LEU A 428 -5.07 -10.42 9.48
N SER A 429 -6.32 -10.86 9.61
CA SER A 429 -6.64 -12.28 9.82
C SER A 429 -7.89 -12.75 9.09
N GLY A 430 -8.49 -11.90 8.25
CA GLY A 430 -9.71 -12.21 7.49
C GLY A 430 -9.45 -12.49 6.01
N LYS A 431 -10.48 -12.36 5.16
CA LYS A 431 -10.41 -12.76 3.75
C LYS A 431 -10.55 -11.58 2.80
N ASN A 432 -10.01 -11.71 1.60
CA ASN A 432 -10.18 -10.75 0.50
C ASN A 432 -9.87 -9.30 0.93
N GLN A 433 -8.69 -9.10 1.54
CA GLN A 433 -8.33 -7.83 2.14
C GLN A 433 -7.34 -7.08 1.25
N VAL A 434 -7.64 -5.81 0.96
CA VAL A 434 -6.86 -4.95 0.08
C VAL A 434 -6.37 -3.74 0.87
N VAL A 435 -5.07 -3.48 0.79
CA VAL A 435 -4.40 -2.33 1.38
C VAL A 435 -3.73 -1.56 0.24
N ASN A 436 -4.18 -0.34 -0.02
CA ASN A 436 -3.66 0.52 -1.07
C ASN A 436 -2.99 1.76 -0.46
N GLY A 437 -1.67 1.78 -0.55
CA GLY A 437 -0.86 2.85 0.01
C GLY A 437 -0.77 2.79 1.53
N GLY A 438 -0.44 3.96 2.10
CA GLY A 438 -0.29 4.15 3.53
C GLY A 438 1.15 4.01 4.04
N VAL A 439 1.36 4.43 5.28
CA VAL A 439 2.65 4.42 5.96
C VAL A 439 2.53 3.59 7.23
N PHE A 440 3.39 2.59 7.38
CA PHE A 440 3.41 1.64 8.49
C PHE A 440 4.78 1.70 9.16
N SER A 441 4.91 2.50 10.22
CA SER A 441 6.23 2.89 10.71
C SER A 441 6.40 2.88 12.22
N GLY A 442 7.62 2.57 12.65
CA GLY A 442 8.07 2.77 14.03
C GLY A 442 7.50 1.79 15.04
N SER A 443 6.87 0.69 14.61
CA SER A 443 6.17 -0.20 15.54
C SER A 443 7.16 -0.88 16.50
N LYS A 444 6.95 -0.74 17.81
CA LYS A 444 7.86 -1.23 18.86
C LYS A 444 7.13 -1.44 20.18
N TYR A 445 7.18 -2.65 20.73
CA TYR A 445 6.51 -2.97 21.99
C TYR A 445 7.48 -2.85 23.15
N LEU A 446 7.33 -1.80 23.95
CA LEU A 446 7.99 -1.68 25.25
C LEU A 446 7.08 -2.25 26.33
N LYS A 447 7.58 -3.22 27.08
CA LYS A 447 6.91 -3.76 28.25
C LYS A 447 6.95 -2.75 29.40
N SER A 448 6.16 -3.01 30.43
CA SER A 448 6.13 -2.18 31.66
C SER A 448 7.50 -2.05 32.35
N ASP A 449 8.40 -3.03 32.21
CA ASP A 449 9.78 -2.99 32.74
C ASP A 449 10.78 -2.25 31.84
N GLY A 450 10.33 -1.69 30.71
CA GLY A 450 11.15 -0.99 29.71
C GLY A 450 11.86 -1.92 28.72
N SER A 451 11.79 -3.24 28.89
CA SER A 451 12.33 -4.20 27.92
C SER A 451 11.47 -4.28 26.66
N ILE A 452 12.09 -4.64 25.53
CA ILE A 452 11.38 -4.80 24.26
C ILE A 452 10.83 -6.24 24.15
N ASP A 453 9.56 -6.38 23.74
CA ASP A 453 9.02 -7.67 23.36
C ASP A 453 9.51 -8.06 21.95
N ALA A 454 10.44 -9.01 21.90
CA ALA A 454 11.06 -9.47 20.66
C ALA A 454 10.09 -10.09 19.64
N ASN A 455 8.88 -10.47 20.07
CA ASN A 455 7.86 -11.10 19.24
C ASN A 455 6.77 -10.13 18.78
N LYS A 456 7.04 -8.81 18.81
CA LYS A 456 6.12 -7.73 18.46
C LYS A 456 6.85 -6.62 17.71
N GLY A 457 6.14 -5.56 17.34
CA GLY A 457 6.67 -4.41 16.62
C GLY A 457 6.69 -4.62 15.11
N TYR A 458 5.64 -5.23 14.55
CA TYR A 458 5.54 -5.52 13.12
C TYR A 458 5.04 -4.30 12.33
N GLY A 459 5.48 -4.15 11.07
CA GLY A 459 4.80 -3.27 10.14
C GLY A 459 3.40 -3.82 9.81
N ILE A 460 3.36 -4.95 9.12
CA ILE A 460 2.14 -5.67 8.77
C ILE A 460 2.28 -7.13 9.22
N ILE A 461 1.24 -7.65 9.88
CA ILE A 461 1.16 -9.07 10.27
C ILE A 461 -0.11 -9.70 9.69
N VAL A 462 0.04 -10.89 9.09
CA VAL A 462 -1.06 -11.69 8.55
C VAL A 462 -1.15 -13.02 9.30
N THR A 463 -2.19 -13.22 10.12
CA THR A 463 -2.28 -14.34 11.08
C THR A 463 -3.20 -15.49 10.67
N GLY A 464 -4.18 -15.25 9.80
CA GLY A 464 -5.17 -16.26 9.39
C GLY A 464 -5.86 -15.99 8.06
N GLY A 465 -5.32 -15.04 7.28
CA GLY A 465 -5.99 -14.53 6.09
C GLY A 465 -5.82 -15.36 4.81
N GLU A 466 -6.76 -15.16 3.89
CA GLU A 466 -6.71 -15.63 2.50
C GLU A 466 -7.01 -14.46 1.57
N GLY A 467 -6.20 -14.27 0.53
CA GLY A 467 -6.45 -13.22 -0.46
C GLY A 467 -6.14 -11.82 0.08
N VAL A 468 -4.96 -11.66 0.69
CA VAL A 468 -4.49 -10.35 1.18
C VAL A 468 -3.63 -9.70 0.10
N THR A 469 -3.92 -8.47 -0.26
CA THR A 469 -3.16 -7.70 -1.26
C THR A 469 -2.74 -6.37 -0.66
N VAL A 470 -1.44 -6.11 -0.62
CA VAL A 470 -0.85 -4.85 -0.17
C VAL A 470 -0.13 -4.23 -1.36
N THR A 471 -0.46 -2.98 -1.70
CA THR A 471 0.14 -2.28 -2.84
C THR A 471 0.58 -0.87 -2.45
N ASN A 472 1.67 -0.39 -3.03
CA ASN A 472 2.14 1.00 -2.90
C ASN A 472 2.37 1.47 -1.46
N ALA A 473 2.62 0.56 -0.52
CA ALA A 473 2.80 0.88 0.89
C ALA A 473 4.22 1.40 1.18
N ILE A 474 4.36 2.22 2.22
CA ILE A 474 5.65 2.57 2.81
C ILE A 474 5.74 1.87 4.16
N ILE A 475 6.63 0.90 4.30
CA ILE A 475 6.77 0.11 5.53
C ILE A 475 8.18 0.31 6.07
N LYS A 476 8.33 1.00 7.19
CA LYS A 476 9.67 1.40 7.63
C LYS A 476 9.90 1.52 9.14
N ASP A 477 11.15 1.33 9.54
CA ASP A 477 11.61 1.60 10.92
C ASP A 477 10.83 0.79 11.98
N ASN A 478 10.21 -0.33 11.61
CA ASN A 478 9.55 -1.20 12.57
C ASN A 478 10.60 -2.07 13.26
N TYR A 479 10.43 -2.27 14.57
CA TYR A 479 11.37 -3.05 15.37
C TYR A 479 11.52 -4.49 14.85
N SER A 480 10.42 -5.09 14.39
CA SER A 480 10.36 -6.43 13.79
C SER A 480 10.11 -6.37 12.27
N ASN A 481 9.62 -7.45 11.69
CA ASN A 481 9.46 -7.61 10.24
C ASN A 481 8.57 -6.52 9.63
N ALA A 482 8.86 -6.14 8.38
CA ALA A 482 7.97 -5.31 7.57
C ALA A 482 6.68 -6.07 7.27
N LEU A 483 6.80 -7.35 6.92
CA LEU A 483 5.69 -8.27 6.72
C LEU A 483 5.98 -9.61 7.41
N MET A 484 5.06 -10.02 8.28
CA MET A 484 5.06 -11.30 8.96
C MET A 484 3.86 -12.14 8.51
N ILE A 485 4.09 -13.35 8.02
CA ILE A 485 3.03 -14.28 7.56
C ILE A 485 3.04 -15.55 8.41
N TYR A 486 1.92 -15.84 9.07
CA TYR A 486 1.77 -16.98 9.97
C TYR A 486 1.36 -18.28 9.26
N PRO A 487 1.54 -19.44 9.93
CA PRO A 487 1.13 -20.75 9.41
C PRO A 487 -0.34 -20.82 8.96
N GLY A 488 -0.56 -21.38 7.77
CA GLY A 488 -1.88 -21.62 7.18
C GLY A 488 -2.44 -20.48 6.33
N VAL A 489 -1.75 -19.33 6.27
CA VAL A 489 -2.13 -18.20 5.40
C VAL A 489 -1.91 -18.53 3.92
N SER A 490 -2.77 -18.01 3.04
CA SER A 490 -2.62 -18.19 1.59
C SER A 490 -2.96 -16.96 0.76
N LYS A 491 -2.49 -16.93 -0.50
CA LYS A 491 -2.82 -15.90 -1.49
C LYS A 491 -2.51 -14.48 -0.98
N VAL A 492 -1.27 -14.27 -0.53
CA VAL A 492 -0.80 -12.95 -0.08
C VAL A 492 0.03 -12.30 -1.16
N SER A 493 -0.25 -11.05 -1.50
CA SER A 493 0.59 -10.25 -2.37
C SER A 493 1.06 -8.96 -1.71
N LEU A 494 2.33 -8.63 -1.88
CA LEU A 494 2.93 -7.35 -1.51
C LEU A 494 3.62 -6.78 -2.74
N THR A 495 3.11 -5.66 -3.26
CA THR A 495 3.57 -5.13 -4.53
C THR A 495 3.88 -3.63 -4.50
N ASN A 496 4.84 -3.21 -5.33
CA ASN A 496 5.19 -1.80 -5.57
C ASN A 496 5.40 -0.97 -4.29
N SER A 497 5.87 -1.59 -3.21
CA SER A 497 6.00 -0.96 -1.89
C SER A 497 7.45 -0.55 -1.61
N ASP A 498 7.64 0.48 -0.80
CA ASP A 498 8.93 0.95 -0.34
C ASP A 498 9.17 0.47 1.10
N ILE A 499 10.21 -0.33 1.31
CA ILE A 499 10.44 -1.09 2.54
C ILE A 499 11.82 -0.76 3.09
N GLN A 500 11.86 -0.14 4.28
CA GLN A 500 13.11 0.46 4.79
C GLN A 500 13.37 0.17 6.27
N ASN A 501 14.60 -0.19 6.63
CA ASN A 501 15.06 -0.26 8.04
C ASN A 501 14.16 -1.05 9.03
N ASN A 502 13.46 -2.09 8.57
CA ASN A 502 12.66 -2.95 9.46
C ASN A 502 13.54 -4.06 10.04
N ALA A 503 13.24 -4.55 11.24
CA ALA A 503 13.95 -5.68 11.86
C ALA A 503 15.45 -5.47 12.13
N THR A 504 15.92 -4.22 12.25
CA THR A 504 17.34 -3.87 12.48
C THR A 504 17.84 -4.32 13.86
N GLU A 505 16.96 -4.20 14.86
CA GLU A 505 17.20 -4.57 16.26
C GLU A 505 16.58 -5.92 16.65
N ALA A 506 15.75 -6.52 15.78
CA ALA A 506 15.08 -7.77 16.08
C ALA A 506 16.04 -8.96 16.21
N VAL A 507 15.66 -9.95 17.02
CA VAL A 507 16.32 -11.26 17.05
C VAL A 507 16.26 -11.92 15.67
N ASN A 508 15.10 -11.79 15.01
CA ASN A 508 14.87 -12.25 13.65
C ASN A 508 15.03 -11.08 12.67
N LYS A 509 16.23 -10.96 12.08
CA LYS A 509 16.62 -9.86 11.19
C LYS A 509 16.20 -10.06 9.71
N ASN A 510 15.02 -10.61 9.49
CA ASN A 510 14.45 -10.78 8.15
C ASN A 510 13.40 -9.68 7.89
N VAL A 511 13.42 -9.04 6.71
CA VAL A 511 12.43 -7.98 6.41
C VAL A 511 11.05 -8.58 6.17
N ILE A 512 11.00 -9.62 5.33
CA ILE A 512 9.81 -10.41 5.04
C ILE A 512 10.00 -11.79 5.67
N TYR A 513 9.08 -12.20 6.54
CA TYR A 513 9.16 -13.49 7.22
C TYR A 513 7.94 -14.35 6.91
N ILE A 514 8.18 -15.45 6.20
CA ILE A 514 7.17 -16.41 5.74
C ILE A 514 7.51 -17.75 6.37
N SER A 515 6.85 -18.12 7.46
CA SER A 515 7.17 -19.38 8.15
C SER A 515 5.92 -20.14 8.55
N GLY A 516 5.61 -21.18 7.76
CA GLY A 516 4.55 -22.12 8.07
C GLY A 516 4.97 -23.22 9.04
N THR A 517 4.17 -24.27 9.11
CA THR A 517 4.53 -25.55 9.73
C THR A 517 4.22 -26.69 8.76
N SER A 518 4.70 -27.90 9.06
CA SER A 518 4.40 -29.10 8.24
C SER A 518 2.89 -29.37 8.10
N THR A 519 2.08 -28.99 9.10
CA THR A 519 0.62 -29.19 9.11
C THR A 519 -0.17 -27.96 8.67
N LYS A 520 0.42 -26.76 8.73
CA LYS A 520 -0.19 -25.50 8.33
C LYS A 520 0.77 -24.74 7.41
N ARG A 521 0.94 -25.27 6.19
CA ARG A 521 1.79 -24.68 5.17
C ARG A 521 1.21 -23.34 4.69
N ILE A 522 2.09 -22.40 4.38
CA ILE A 522 1.73 -21.12 3.75
C ILE A 522 1.70 -21.34 2.23
N LYS A 523 0.78 -20.70 1.48
CA LYS A 523 0.64 -20.96 0.04
C LYS A 523 0.45 -19.70 -0.80
N ASP A 524 0.94 -19.73 -2.04
CA ASP A 524 0.64 -18.75 -3.08
C ASP A 524 0.98 -17.31 -2.64
N ILE A 525 2.25 -17.08 -2.32
CA ILE A 525 2.74 -15.78 -1.85
C ILE A 525 3.45 -15.08 -3.00
N THR A 526 3.16 -13.79 -3.20
CA THR A 526 3.75 -12.97 -4.26
C THR A 526 4.32 -11.67 -3.70
N ILE A 527 5.63 -11.49 -3.82
CA ILE A 527 6.33 -10.27 -3.43
C ILE A 527 6.95 -9.66 -4.69
N SER A 528 6.44 -8.54 -5.18
CA SER A 528 6.90 -8.02 -6.48
C SER A 528 6.98 -6.51 -6.66
N GLY A 529 7.94 -6.06 -7.46
CA GLY A 529 8.10 -4.63 -7.75
C GLY A 529 8.46 -3.76 -6.55
N ASN A 530 8.85 -4.36 -5.42
CA ASN A 530 9.14 -3.61 -4.20
C ASN A 530 10.60 -3.12 -4.18
N ARG A 531 10.80 -1.99 -3.49
CA ARG A 531 12.13 -1.44 -3.20
C ARG A 531 12.49 -1.72 -1.75
N PHE A 532 13.66 -2.30 -1.53
CA PHE A 532 14.18 -2.61 -0.20
C PHE A 532 15.44 -1.80 0.10
N ASP A 533 15.38 -0.90 1.10
CA ASP A 533 16.53 -0.17 1.63
C ASP A 533 16.80 -0.59 3.07
N CYS A 534 17.66 -1.60 3.24
CA CYS A 534 17.70 -2.42 4.44
C CYS A 534 19.14 -2.55 4.98
N LYS A 535 19.65 -1.42 5.47
CA LYS A 535 21.01 -1.31 6.03
C LYS A 535 21.05 -2.01 7.40
N GLY A 536 21.94 -2.98 7.57
CA GLY A 536 22.12 -3.71 8.84
C GLY A 536 21.35 -5.03 9.03
N LEU A 537 20.68 -5.56 7.99
CA LEU A 537 19.81 -6.75 8.09
C LEU A 537 20.43 -8.06 7.60
N SER A 538 19.80 -9.18 7.97
CA SER A 538 20.23 -10.53 7.59
C SER A 538 19.69 -11.00 6.25
N ASN A 539 18.43 -10.74 5.87
CA ASN A 539 17.88 -11.02 4.53
C ASN A 539 16.70 -10.09 4.19
N ALA A 540 16.44 -9.85 2.90
CA ALA A 540 15.21 -9.24 2.39
C ALA A 540 13.98 -10.13 2.65
N GLY A 541 14.17 -11.45 2.65
CA GLY A 541 13.07 -12.38 2.86
C GLY A 541 13.54 -13.80 3.16
N ILE A 542 12.78 -14.50 3.99
CA ILE A 542 12.94 -15.93 4.23
C ILE A 542 11.60 -16.65 4.11
N ALA A 543 11.62 -17.84 3.52
CA ALA A 543 10.48 -18.74 3.44
C ALA A 543 10.81 -20.13 3.98
N ALA A 544 9.92 -20.67 4.83
CA ALA A 544 9.96 -22.03 5.35
C ALA A 544 8.53 -22.62 5.40
N TYR A 545 8.42 -23.93 5.13
CA TYR A 545 7.14 -24.66 5.09
C TYR A 545 6.07 -23.95 4.25
N ALA A 546 6.44 -23.55 3.03
CA ALA A 546 5.58 -22.77 2.14
C ALA A 546 5.56 -23.32 0.70
N ASP A 547 4.42 -23.15 0.03
CA ASP A 547 4.19 -23.58 -1.35
C ASP A 547 4.04 -22.35 -2.25
N ASN A 548 4.64 -22.39 -3.44
CA ASN A 548 4.48 -21.36 -4.48
C ASN A 548 4.83 -19.93 -4.00
N VAL A 549 5.96 -19.77 -3.30
CA VAL A 549 6.45 -18.45 -2.88
C VAL A 549 7.20 -17.79 -4.02
N SER A 550 6.70 -16.65 -4.49
CA SER A 550 7.22 -15.92 -5.64
C SER A 550 7.78 -14.55 -5.24
N PHE A 551 9.03 -14.28 -5.60
CA PHE A 551 9.67 -12.96 -5.49
C PHE A 551 10.06 -12.50 -6.89
N PHE A 552 9.52 -11.40 -7.40
CA PHE A 552 9.90 -10.92 -8.74
C PHE A 552 9.97 -9.42 -8.96
N ASN A 553 10.91 -8.98 -9.80
CA ASN A 553 11.13 -7.58 -10.15
C ASN A 553 11.34 -6.65 -8.94
N ASN A 554 11.79 -7.17 -7.80
CA ASN A 554 12.14 -6.34 -6.64
C ASN A 554 13.55 -5.78 -6.78
N GLU A 555 13.88 -4.72 -6.07
CA GLU A 555 15.23 -4.17 -6.02
C GLU A 555 15.62 -3.83 -4.59
N GLY A 556 16.92 -3.88 -4.28
CA GLY A 556 17.35 -3.44 -2.96
C GLY A 556 18.77 -3.79 -2.54
N VAL A 557 19.17 -3.17 -1.43
CA VAL A 557 20.51 -3.32 -0.83
C VAL A 557 20.38 -3.93 0.56
N MET A 558 21.07 -5.05 0.77
CA MET A 558 21.21 -5.77 2.03
C MET A 558 22.70 -5.78 2.39
N GLU A 559 23.14 -4.97 3.35
CA GLU A 559 24.58 -4.78 3.60
C GLU A 559 25.19 -5.96 4.38
N SER A 560 24.55 -6.33 5.50
CA SER A 560 25.06 -7.33 6.45
C SER A 560 24.62 -8.77 6.15
N ALA A 561 23.79 -8.95 5.15
CA ALA A 561 23.18 -10.21 4.78
C ALA A 561 24.16 -11.17 4.07
N SER A 562 24.07 -12.47 4.38
CA SER A 562 24.74 -13.53 3.61
C SER A 562 24.01 -13.84 2.30
N ALA A 563 22.69 -13.62 2.26
CA ALA A 563 21.85 -13.75 1.08
C ALA A 563 20.78 -12.66 1.06
N ALA A 564 20.31 -12.24 -0.12
CA ALA A 564 19.14 -11.38 -0.22
C ALA A 564 17.87 -12.15 0.17
N LEU A 565 17.76 -13.40 -0.25
CA LEU A 565 16.60 -14.26 -0.02
C LEU A 565 17.04 -15.65 0.38
N ALA A 566 16.25 -16.30 1.24
CA ALA A 566 16.43 -17.70 1.61
C ALA A 566 15.12 -18.49 1.48
N MET A 567 15.10 -19.48 0.58
CA MET A 567 14.01 -20.44 0.42
C MET A 567 14.49 -21.78 0.97
N LEU A 568 13.94 -22.22 2.11
CA LEU A 568 14.42 -23.43 2.79
C LEU A 568 13.94 -24.71 2.08
N ASN A 569 14.57 -25.85 2.38
CA ASN A 569 14.20 -27.18 1.86
C ASN A 569 12.77 -27.63 2.20
N SER A 570 12.12 -26.95 3.14
CA SER A 570 10.73 -27.19 3.51
C SER A 570 9.75 -26.50 2.56
N CYS A 571 10.23 -25.69 1.60
CA CYS A 571 9.43 -25.05 0.57
C CYS A 571 9.26 -25.93 -0.68
N THR A 572 8.23 -25.66 -1.47
CA THR A 572 8.03 -26.29 -2.79
C THR A 572 7.46 -25.30 -3.80
N GLY A 573 7.95 -25.33 -5.04
CA GLY A 573 7.46 -24.50 -6.16
C GLY A 573 7.84 -23.02 -6.06
N SER A 574 8.86 -22.67 -5.27
CA SER A 574 9.27 -21.28 -5.06
C SER A 574 9.88 -20.68 -6.34
N LYS A 575 9.56 -19.42 -6.65
CA LYS A 575 10.07 -18.73 -7.84
C LYS A 575 10.71 -17.42 -7.47
N VAL A 576 11.95 -17.21 -7.90
CA VAL A 576 12.64 -15.95 -7.66
C VAL A 576 13.11 -15.43 -9.03
N VAL A 577 12.58 -14.30 -9.49
CA VAL A 577 12.69 -13.88 -10.90
C VAL A 577 13.02 -12.38 -11.02
N ASN A 578 14.06 -11.99 -11.76
CA ASN A 578 14.33 -10.59 -12.12
C ASN A 578 14.52 -9.62 -10.93
N ASN A 579 15.00 -10.08 -9.78
CA ASN A 579 15.26 -9.19 -8.65
C ASN A 579 16.65 -8.53 -8.75
N LYS A 580 16.74 -7.21 -8.52
CA LYS A 580 17.98 -6.44 -8.50
C LYS A 580 18.50 -6.27 -7.08
N PHE A 581 18.90 -7.39 -6.45
CA PHE A 581 19.52 -7.36 -5.13
C PHE A 581 21.05 -7.31 -5.20
N ASN A 582 21.70 -6.67 -4.23
CA ASN A 582 23.17 -6.68 -4.11
C ASN A 582 23.74 -7.99 -3.52
N LYS A 583 22.88 -8.95 -3.13
CA LYS A 583 23.25 -10.25 -2.54
C LYS A 583 22.57 -11.39 -3.29
N SER A 584 23.11 -12.60 -3.16
CA SER A 584 22.63 -13.82 -3.82
C SER A 584 21.32 -14.35 -3.22
N VAL A 585 20.67 -15.28 -3.92
CA VAL A 585 19.52 -16.05 -3.41
C VAL A 585 20.01 -17.43 -2.94
N ALA A 586 19.69 -17.81 -1.71
CA ALA A 586 19.88 -19.16 -1.20
C ALA A 586 18.61 -19.98 -1.46
N MET A 587 18.65 -20.87 -2.46
CA MET A 587 17.54 -21.73 -2.85
C MET A 587 17.83 -23.17 -2.44
N ALA A 588 17.19 -23.64 -1.37
CA ALA A 588 17.21 -25.04 -0.94
C ALA A 588 15.91 -25.80 -1.28
N ASP A 589 14.88 -25.11 -1.78
CA ASP A 589 13.71 -25.74 -2.41
C ASP A 589 14.14 -26.47 -3.68
N GLU A 590 14.06 -27.80 -3.67
CA GLU A 590 14.50 -28.67 -4.77
C GLU A 590 13.67 -28.52 -6.05
N THR A 591 12.46 -27.97 -5.92
CA THR A 591 11.53 -27.71 -7.03
C THR A 591 11.49 -26.23 -7.41
N GLY A 592 12.30 -25.41 -6.75
CA GLY A 592 12.32 -23.97 -6.89
C GLY A 592 13.11 -23.50 -8.12
N GLU A 593 12.75 -22.33 -8.62
CA GLU A 593 13.39 -21.71 -9.78
C GLU A 593 14.00 -20.34 -9.42
N VAL A 594 15.22 -20.07 -9.91
CA VAL A 594 15.92 -18.79 -9.73
C VAL A 594 16.37 -18.26 -11.09
N TYR A 595 15.80 -17.14 -11.50
CA TYR A 595 16.12 -16.44 -12.75
C TYR A 595 16.46 -14.98 -12.47
N ASN A 596 17.53 -14.41 -13.02
CA ASN A 596 17.76 -12.96 -12.99
C ASN A 596 17.65 -12.28 -11.59
N ASN A 597 18.12 -12.91 -10.51
CA ASN A 597 18.34 -12.29 -9.18
C ASN A 597 19.78 -11.87 -8.82
N GLY A 598 20.09 -10.59 -8.98
CA GLY A 598 21.29 -9.94 -8.41
C GLY A 598 22.25 -9.33 -9.44
N MET A 599 23.43 -8.89 -8.98
CA MET A 599 24.51 -8.41 -9.85
C MET A 599 25.10 -9.56 -10.67
N TYR A 600 24.38 -10.00 -11.70
CA TYR A 600 24.96 -10.89 -12.68
C TYR A 600 25.96 -10.16 -13.51
N ARG A 601 27.07 -10.84 -13.75
CA ARG A 601 27.91 -10.49 -14.87
C ARG A 601 27.11 -10.79 -16.14
N THR A 602 26.69 -9.76 -16.86
CA THR A 602 26.25 -9.86 -18.25
C THR A 602 27.47 -9.67 -19.15
N THR A 603 27.80 -10.69 -19.93
CA THR A 603 28.90 -10.61 -20.91
C THR A 603 28.39 -10.95 -22.29
N GLU A 604 28.86 -10.24 -23.31
CA GLU A 604 28.59 -10.60 -24.70
C GLU A 604 29.64 -11.61 -25.19
N SER A 605 29.19 -12.71 -25.80
CA SER A 605 30.08 -13.71 -26.40
C SER A 605 29.38 -14.43 -27.55
N LYS A 606 30.10 -14.73 -28.63
CA LYS A 606 29.59 -15.53 -29.75
C LYS A 606 29.56 -17.03 -29.46
N THR A 607 30.25 -17.48 -28.42
CA THR A 607 30.30 -18.88 -28.00
C THR A 607 29.99 -19.03 -26.51
N VAL A 608 29.43 -20.17 -26.12
CA VAL A 608 29.28 -20.51 -24.71
C VAL A 608 30.68 -20.60 -24.07
N PRO A 609 30.93 -19.92 -22.94
CA PRO A 609 32.25 -19.90 -22.32
C PRO A 609 32.70 -21.29 -21.88
N THR A 610 33.99 -21.58 -22.06
CA THR A 610 34.66 -22.81 -21.58
C THR A 610 35.80 -22.51 -20.60
N THR A 611 35.95 -21.24 -20.22
CA THR A 611 36.98 -20.75 -19.29
C THR A 611 36.39 -19.74 -18.31
N GLY A 612 37.13 -19.45 -17.25
CA GLY A 612 36.76 -18.45 -16.24
C GLY A 612 35.92 -18.98 -15.08
N THR A 613 35.62 -18.06 -14.17
CA THR A 613 34.75 -18.31 -13.01
C THR A 613 33.40 -17.64 -13.25
N TRP A 614 32.34 -18.41 -13.09
CA TRP A 614 30.96 -18.01 -13.34
C TRP A 614 30.15 -18.22 -12.07
N ASN A 615 29.43 -17.19 -11.66
CA ASN A 615 28.49 -17.29 -10.55
C ASN A 615 27.17 -17.83 -11.08
N LEU A 616 26.45 -18.54 -10.21
CA LEU A 616 25.07 -18.95 -10.50
C LEU A 616 24.25 -17.73 -10.95
N GLY A 617 23.65 -17.85 -12.12
CA GLY A 617 22.78 -16.89 -12.78
C GLY A 617 23.47 -15.89 -13.72
N ASP A 618 24.80 -15.86 -13.80
CA ASP A 618 25.53 -15.02 -14.77
C ASP A 618 25.01 -15.24 -16.19
N ILE A 619 24.98 -14.16 -16.99
CA ILE A 619 24.32 -14.12 -18.30
C ILE A 619 25.37 -13.94 -19.39
N ILE A 620 25.25 -14.78 -20.42
CA ILE A 620 25.98 -14.64 -21.66
C ILE A 620 24.98 -14.30 -22.76
N LEU A 621 25.17 -13.15 -23.41
CA LEU A 621 24.38 -12.73 -24.55
C LEU A 621 25.17 -12.99 -25.84
N ASN A 622 24.53 -13.63 -26.81
CA ASN A 622 25.06 -13.71 -28.16
C ASN A 622 24.66 -12.42 -28.90
N PRO A 623 25.61 -11.52 -29.23
CA PRO A 623 25.28 -10.24 -29.86
C PRO A 623 24.83 -10.39 -31.31
N THR A 624 25.11 -11.53 -31.94
CA THR A 624 24.80 -11.81 -33.35
C THR A 624 24.23 -13.22 -33.53
N PRO A 625 23.03 -13.53 -32.98
CA PRO A 625 22.48 -14.86 -33.05
C PRO A 625 21.90 -15.13 -34.45
N THR A 626 22.30 -16.22 -35.09
CA THR A 626 21.64 -16.69 -36.32
C THR A 626 20.25 -17.22 -36.02
N VAL A 627 19.36 -17.29 -37.03
CA VAL A 627 18.05 -17.96 -36.85
C VAL A 627 18.27 -19.40 -36.42
N GLY A 628 17.55 -19.83 -35.38
CA GLY A 628 17.73 -21.11 -34.73
C GLY A 628 18.89 -21.15 -33.72
N GLY A 629 19.80 -20.17 -33.71
CA GLY A 629 20.93 -20.10 -32.78
C GLY A 629 20.53 -19.61 -31.38
N TRP A 630 21.41 -19.79 -30.40
CA TRP A 630 21.19 -19.30 -29.05
C TRP A 630 21.36 -17.77 -28.96
N VAL A 631 20.52 -17.12 -28.17
CA VAL A 631 20.55 -15.68 -27.88
C VAL A 631 21.09 -15.43 -26.49
N GLU A 632 20.69 -16.26 -25.54
CA GLU A 632 21.07 -16.14 -24.14
C GLU A 632 21.48 -17.50 -23.62
N ALA A 633 22.61 -17.54 -22.91
CA ALA A 633 23.02 -18.65 -22.08
C ALA A 633 23.16 -18.17 -20.64
N ARG A 634 22.92 -19.06 -19.68
CA ARG A 634 22.96 -18.76 -18.26
C ARG A 634 23.76 -19.79 -17.50
N CYS A 635 24.53 -19.33 -16.52
CA CYS A 635 25.15 -20.21 -15.55
C CYS A 635 24.08 -20.76 -14.60
N VAL A 636 23.69 -22.03 -14.72
CA VAL A 636 22.72 -22.71 -13.84
C VAL A 636 23.39 -23.44 -12.68
N GLN A 637 24.72 -23.49 -12.68
CA GLN A 637 25.54 -23.94 -11.56
C GLN A 637 26.82 -23.11 -11.53
N GLY A 638 27.04 -22.38 -10.43
CA GLY A 638 28.28 -21.63 -10.21
C GLY A 638 29.51 -22.54 -10.19
N GLY A 639 30.62 -22.05 -10.72
CA GLY A 639 31.81 -22.87 -10.91
C GLY A 639 33.01 -22.11 -11.49
N THR A 640 34.15 -22.78 -11.49
CA THR A 640 35.39 -22.37 -12.17
C THR A 640 35.74 -23.43 -13.21
N PHE A 641 35.90 -23.03 -14.47
CA PHE A 641 36.38 -23.94 -15.51
C PHE A 641 37.87 -24.22 -15.37
N GLY A 642 38.30 -25.43 -15.74
CA GLY A 642 39.71 -25.82 -15.86
C GLY A 642 40.12 -26.93 -14.89
N ILE A 643 41.41 -27.22 -14.86
CA ILE A 643 42.01 -28.20 -13.94
C ILE A 643 42.82 -27.43 -12.90
N LEU A 644 42.48 -27.62 -11.62
CA LEU A 644 43.22 -26.98 -10.53
C LEU A 644 44.61 -27.61 -10.41
N ASN A 645 45.65 -26.84 -10.70
CA ASN A 645 47.06 -27.22 -10.54
C ASN A 645 47.40 -28.62 -11.11
N GLY A 646 46.84 -28.98 -12.27
CA GLY A 646 47.05 -30.30 -12.88
C GLY A 646 46.58 -31.49 -12.02
N GLY A 647 45.72 -31.27 -11.03
CA GLY A 647 45.31 -32.27 -10.04
C GLY A 647 46.28 -32.46 -8.87
N GLY A 648 47.27 -31.57 -8.72
CA GLY A 648 48.28 -31.68 -7.65
C GLY A 648 47.88 -31.07 -6.29
N THR A 649 46.64 -30.60 -6.13
CA THR A 649 46.22 -29.87 -4.92
C THR A 649 45.39 -30.74 -3.99
N PHE A 650 45.76 -30.77 -2.72
CA PHE A 650 45.11 -31.51 -1.65
C PHE A 650 44.81 -30.59 -0.48
N ALA A 651 43.66 -30.80 0.17
CA ALA A 651 43.18 -30.01 1.30
C ALA A 651 43.04 -30.87 2.56
N SER A 652 43.27 -30.25 3.72
CA SER A 652 42.96 -30.81 5.03
C SER A 652 42.05 -29.85 5.80
N THR A 653 41.08 -30.38 6.53
CA THR A 653 40.08 -29.60 7.26
C THR A 653 39.41 -30.42 8.36
N THR A 654 38.64 -29.74 9.22
CA THR A 654 37.87 -30.34 10.31
C THR A 654 36.39 -30.01 10.12
N ALA A 655 35.50 -30.97 10.39
CA ALA A 655 34.06 -30.77 10.37
C ALA A 655 33.65 -29.53 11.19
N GLY A 656 32.75 -28.70 10.66
CA GLY A 656 32.31 -27.44 11.24
C GLY A 656 33.24 -26.24 10.97
N SER A 657 34.42 -26.46 10.38
CA SER A 657 35.34 -25.37 9.99
C SER A 657 34.97 -24.80 8.62
N ASN A 658 35.11 -23.49 8.42
CA ASN A 658 35.15 -22.86 7.10
C ASN A 658 36.59 -22.62 6.61
N VAL A 659 37.58 -23.18 7.30
CA VAL A 659 39.01 -23.04 6.96
C VAL A 659 39.55 -24.38 6.49
N ILE A 660 40.31 -24.37 5.39
CA ILE A 660 41.08 -25.52 4.89
C ILE A 660 42.55 -25.14 4.79
N THR A 661 43.44 -26.14 4.95
CA THR A 661 44.87 -25.99 4.64
C THR A 661 45.21 -26.81 3.41
N VAL A 662 45.83 -26.18 2.40
CA VAL A 662 46.22 -26.84 1.15
C VAL A 662 47.72 -27.14 1.10
N ASN A 663 48.12 -28.18 0.38
CA ASN A 663 49.55 -28.48 0.18
C ASN A 663 50.29 -27.40 -0.64
N THR A 664 49.57 -26.74 -1.57
CA THR A 664 49.99 -25.60 -2.37
C THR A 664 48.80 -24.71 -2.70
N ASN A 665 49.01 -23.39 -2.79
CA ASN A 665 48.01 -22.42 -3.23
C ASN A 665 48.10 -22.09 -4.74
N SER A 666 49.00 -22.73 -5.48
CA SER A 666 49.14 -22.53 -6.92
C SER A 666 47.81 -22.75 -7.65
N GLY A 667 47.41 -21.75 -8.44
CA GLY A 667 46.16 -21.75 -9.20
C GLY A 667 44.93 -21.28 -8.43
N LEU A 668 44.96 -21.28 -7.09
CA LEU A 668 43.84 -20.81 -6.28
C LEU A 668 43.77 -19.27 -6.31
N SER A 669 42.54 -18.75 -6.31
CA SER A 669 42.26 -17.32 -6.26
C SER A 669 40.92 -17.08 -5.57
N VAL A 670 40.82 -15.93 -4.89
CA VAL A 670 39.56 -15.51 -4.24
C VAL A 670 38.44 -15.44 -5.28
N GLY A 671 37.28 -15.98 -4.90
CA GLY A 671 36.08 -16.05 -5.74
C GLY A 671 35.92 -17.34 -6.54
N GLN A 672 36.95 -18.20 -6.64
CA GLN A 672 36.84 -19.48 -7.33
C GLN A 672 35.99 -20.50 -6.58
N TYR A 673 35.38 -21.42 -7.32
CA TYR A 673 34.57 -22.51 -6.80
C TYR A 673 35.34 -23.83 -6.86
N ILE A 674 35.36 -24.55 -5.75
CA ILE A 674 36.11 -25.80 -5.59
C ILE A 674 35.21 -26.93 -5.07
N ASN A 675 35.59 -28.16 -5.39
CA ASN A 675 35.12 -29.39 -4.76
C ASN A 675 36.26 -29.95 -3.90
N ILE A 676 35.93 -30.40 -2.70
CA ILE A 676 36.84 -31.15 -1.83
C ILE A 676 36.31 -32.58 -1.78
N GLN A 677 37.17 -33.56 -2.07
CA GLN A 677 36.79 -34.97 -2.05
C GLN A 677 36.18 -35.36 -0.67
N ASN A 678 35.05 -36.06 -0.70
CA ASN A 678 34.29 -36.53 0.48
C ASN A 678 33.65 -35.42 1.34
N ILE A 679 33.54 -34.19 0.84
CA ILE A 679 32.85 -33.09 1.51
C ILE A 679 31.64 -32.69 0.67
N ASN A 680 30.47 -32.55 1.30
CA ASN A 680 29.27 -32.18 0.58
C ASN A 680 29.21 -30.67 0.30
N GLY A 681 28.57 -30.35 -0.82
CA GLY A 681 28.30 -28.98 -1.23
C GLY A 681 29.47 -28.27 -1.92
N VAL A 682 29.15 -27.16 -2.58
CA VAL A 682 30.12 -26.27 -3.22
C VAL A 682 30.80 -25.42 -2.18
N LYS A 683 32.09 -25.19 -2.35
CA LYS A 683 32.84 -24.19 -1.58
C LYS A 683 33.34 -23.09 -2.50
N LYS A 684 33.17 -21.83 -2.07
CA LYS A 684 33.75 -20.66 -2.73
C LYS A 684 34.87 -20.10 -1.87
N ILE A 685 36.00 -19.76 -2.50
CA ILE A 685 37.15 -19.19 -1.80
C ILE A 685 36.85 -17.73 -1.45
N VAL A 686 36.87 -17.40 -0.16
CA VAL A 686 36.63 -16.05 0.38
C VAL A 686 37.95 -15.33 0.63
N SER A 687 38.96 -16.03 1.14
CA SER A 687 40.30 -15.46 1.31
C SER A 687 41.38 -16.54 1.24
N ILE A 688 42.60 -16.09 0.93
CA ILE A 688 43.80 -16.93 0.84
C ILE A 688 44.89 -16.24 1.67
N ASN A 689 45.43 -16.96 2.66
CA ASN A 689 46.61 -16.56 3.42
C ASN A 689 47.63 -17.69 3.33
N ASP A 690 48.57 -17.56 2.39
CA ASP A 690 49.49 -18.63 2.00
C ASP A 690 48.74 -19.94 1.71
N LYS A 691 48.95 -20.99 2.51
CA LYS A 691 48.31 -22.31 2.36
C LYS A 691 46.97 -22.43 3.11
N THR A 692 46.56 -21.41 3.84
CA THR A 692 45.28 -21.38 4.55
C THR A 692 44.23 -20.69 3.69
N ILE A 693 43.15 -21.41 3.38
CA ILE A 693 42.05 -20.92 2.54
C ILE A 693 40.78 -20.84 3.40
N ILE A 694 40.10 -19.69 3.37
CA ILE A 694 38.80 -19.51 4.02
C ILE A 694 37.70 -19.65 2.97
N LEU A 695 36.68 -20.44 3.30
CA LEU A 695 35.52 -20.77 2.47
C LEU A 695 34.29 -19.98 2.90
N ASP A 696 33.31 -19.90 2.00
CA ASP A 696 32.03 -19.21 2.19
C ASP A 696 31.08 -19.92 3.16
N ASN A 697 31.26 -21.22 3.36
CA ASN A 697 30.50 -22.03 4.32
C ASN A 697 31.39 -23.08 4.99
N THR A 698 30.88 -23.69 6.05
CA THR A 698 31.59 -24.73 6.79
C THR A 698 31.59 -26.07 6.01
N VAL A 699 32.55 -26.93 6.32
CA VAL A 699 32.59 -28.31 5.83
C VAL A 699 31.88 -29.26 6.81
N ASP A 700 31.31 -30.34 6.30
CA ASP A 700 30.55 -31.32 7.08
C ASP A 700 31.39 -32.53 7.56
N VAL A 701 32.57 -32.73 6.97
CA VAL A 701 33.45 -33.88 7.25
C VAL A 701 34.89 -33.41 7.49
N THR A 702 35.55 -34.05 8.47
CA THR A 702 37.01 -33.90 8.69
C THR A 702 37.77 -34.73 7.67
N THR A 703 38.71 -34.12 6.96
CA THR A 703 39.53 -34.83 5.97
C THR A 703 41.01 -34.43 6.08
N SER A 704 41.89 -35.37 5.78
CA SER A 704 43.33 -35.13 5.65
C SER A 704 43.75 -35.49 4.23
N SER A 705 44.39 -34.56 3.52
CA SER A 705 44.86 -34.76 2.14
C SER A 705 43.76 -35.16 1.15
N ALA A 706 42.56 -34.58 1.27
CA ALA A 706 41.48 -34.77 0.30
C ALA A 706 41.82 -34.07 -1.02
N TYR A 707 41.56 -34.73 -2.16
CA TYR A 707 41.77 -34.13 -3.47
C TYR A 707 40.91 -32.88 -3.66
N LEU A 708 41.52 -31.81 -4.16
CA LEU A 708 40.87 -30.53 -4.45
C LEU A 708 40.77 -30.34 -5.96
N SER A 709 39.58 -30.02 -6.45
CA SER A 709 39.35 -29.69 -7.87
C SER A 709 38.55 -28.41 -8.00
N TYR A 710 38.60 -27.77 -9.17
CA TYR A 710 37.56 -26.81 -9.48
C TYR A 710 36.21 -27.52 -9.62
N ARG A 711 35.14 -26.81 -9.27
CA ARG A 711 33.80 -27.21 -9.64
C ARG A 711 33.48 -26.61 -11.00
N THR A 712 33.27 -27.46 -12.01
CA THR A 712 32.88 -26.99 -13.35
C THR A 712 31.53 -26.28 -13.29
N PRO A 713 31.42 -25.05 -13.83
CA PRO A 713 30.12 -24.39 -13.95
C PRO A 713 29.28 -25.08 -15.02
N ILE A 714 27.96 -25.07 -14.86
CA ILE A 714 27.03 -25.54 -15.90
C ILE A 714 26.44 -24.30 -16.56
N ILE A 715 26.72 -24.12 -17.84
CA ILE A 715 26.11 -23.07 -18.66
C ILE A 715 25.07 -23.70 -19.57
N GLN A 716 23.82 -23.24 -19.47
CA GLN A 716 22.70 -23.76 -20.24
C GLN A 716 22.14 -22.65 -21.14
N ILE A 717 21.78 -22.98 -22.37
CA ILE A 717 21.08 -22.04 -23.25
C ILE A 717 19.67 -21.80 -22.69
N SER A 718 19.34 -20.54 -22.40
CA SER A 718 18.04 -20.13 -21.87
C SER A 718 17.11 -19.53 -22.94
N ARG A 719 17.66 -19.06 -24.07
CA ARG A 719 16.86 -18.46 -25.16
C ARG A 719 17.42 -18.75 -26.55
N GLN A 720 16.54 -19.04 -27.50
CA GLN A 720 16.84 -19.22 -28.93
C GLN A 720 16.31 -18.04 -29.78
N ASN A 721 16.96 -17.75 -30.92
CA ASN A 721 16.54 -16.74 -31.88
C ASN A 721 15.62 -17.35 -32.94
N GLY A 722 14.29 -17.24 -32.74
CA GLY A 722 13.31 -17.87 -33.61
C GLY A 722 13.42 -19.40 -33.64
N VAL A 723 12.73 -20.05 -34.58
CA VAL A 723 12.82 -21.51 -34.80
C VAL A 723 13.65 -21.80 -36.05
N MET A 724 14.41 -22.90 -36.04
CA MET A 724 15.14 -23.34 -37.24
C MET A 724 14.14 -23.88 -38.28
N GLY A 725 14.24 -23.47 -39.55
CA GLY A 725 13.26 -23.84 -40.59
C GLY A 725 13.38 -25.26 -41.16
N ALA A 726 14.40 -26.02 -40.76
CA ALA A 726 14.63 -27.40 -41.21
C ALA A 726 15.62 -28.12 -40.29
N VAL A 727 15.55 -29.46 -40.26
CA VAL A 727 16.49 -30.33 -39.54
C VAL A 727 17.55 -30.84 -40.53
N LEU A 728 18.53 -30.00 -40.86
CA LEU A 728 19.57 -30.31 -41.87
C LEU A 728 20.96 -30.58 -41.28
N SER A 729 21.14 -30.33 -39.98
CA SER A 729 22.42 -30.49 -39.28
C SER A 729 22.20 -30.91 -37.83
N ALA A 730 23.27 -31.37 -37.17
CA ALA A 730 23.23 -31.66 -35.74
C ALA A 730 22.81 -30.40 -34.95
N PRO A 731 22.01 -30.54 -33.88
CA PRO A 731 21.67 -29.40 -33.04
C PRO A 731 22.93 -28.73 -32.46
N SER A 732 22.89 -27.42 -32.36
CA SER A 732 23.96 -26.62 -31.74
C SER A 732 23.90 -26.61 -30.20
N PHE A 733 22.76 -26.99 -29.61
CA PHE A 733 22.56 -27.14 -28.17
C PHE A 733 21.33 -28.02 -27.85
N ILE A 734 21.33 -28.66 -26.68
CA ILE A 734 20.17 -29.41 -26.17
C ILE A 734 19.01 -28.44 -25.91
N GLY A 735 17.80 -28.83 -26.32
CA GLY A 735 16.59 -28.01 -26.23
C GLY A 735 16.36 -27.07 -27.41
N GLN A 736 17.25 -27.06 -28.41
CA GLN A 736 17.05 -26.30 -29.64
C GLN A 736 15.77 -26.75 -30.36
N VAL A 737 14.99 -25.79 -30.88
CA VAL A 737 13.70 -26.03 -31.54
C VAL A 737 13.79 -25.76 -33.04
N ALA A 738 13.29 -26.70 -33.83
CA ALA A 738 13.13 -26.57 -35.28
C ALA A 738 11.68 -26.83 -35.69
N VAL A 739 11.21 -26.13 -36.72
CA VAL A 739 9.92 -26.35 -37.36
C VAL A 739 10.17 -26.56 -38.84
N THR A 740 9.85 -27.74 -39.37
CA THR A 740 10.02 -28.03 -40.79
C THR A 740 8.89 -27.41 -41.61
N GLY A 741 9.21 -26.76 -42.72
CA GLY A 741 8.20 -26.25 -43.66
C GLY A 741 7.40 -27.37 -44.36
N GLY A 742 6.23 -27.03 -44.91
CA GLY A 742 5.33 -27.94 -45.63
C GLY A 742 3.84 -27.70 -45.31
N SER A 743 2.94 -28.49 -45.91
CA SER A 743 1.50 -28.44 -45.64
C SER A 743 1.10 -28.99 -44.25
N ALA A 744 2.01 -29.68 -43.58
CA ALA A 744 1.88 -30.17 -42.20
C ALA A 744 3.21 -29.95 -41.44
N PRO A 745 3.40 -28.77 -40.81
CA PRO A 745 4.66 -28.44 -40.15
C PRO A 745 4.91 -29.35 -38.95
N LYS A 746 6.11 -29.92 -38.85
CA LYS A 746 6.51 -30.76 -37.71
C LYS A 746 7.46 -29.99 -36.81
N THR A 747 7.25 -30.11 -35.51
CA THR A 747 8.10 -29.49 -34.50
C THR A 747 9.07 -30.52 -33.94
N TYR A 748 10.35 -30.17 -33.91
CA TYR A 748 11.44 -30.98 -33.38
C TYR A 748 12.12 -30.26 -32.23
N MET A 749 12.58 -31.02 -31.25
CA MET A 749 13.42 -30.56 -30.14
C MET A 749 14.69 -31.39 -30.08
N ALA A 750 15.84 -30.73 -29.89
CA ALA A 750 17.10 -31.39 -29.71
C ALA A 750 17.21 -32.05 -28.33
N VAL A 751 17.53 -33.34 -28.28
CA VAL A 751 17.85 -34.08 -27.04
C VAL A 751 19.35 -34.37 -26.88
N GLY A 752 20.13 -34.08 -27.92
CA GLY A 752 21.59 -34.17 -27.99
C GLY A 752 22.16 -33.16 -28.99
N THR A 753 23.47 -33.16 -29.22
CA THR A 753 24.16 -32.21 -30.12
C THR A 753 25.22 -32.87 -31.01
N SER A 754 25.25 -34.19 -31.03
CA SER A 754 26.28 -35.01 -31.68
C SER A 754 25.99 -35.30 -33.15
N SER A 755 24.71 -35.39 -33.53
CA SER A 755 24.31 -35.70 -34.90
C SER A 755 22.89 -35.22 -35.22
N THR A 756 22.45 -35.36 -36.48
CA THR A 756 21.07 -35.07 -36.90
C THR A 756 20.04 -35.99 -36.27
N SER A 757 20.42 -37.17 -35.75
CA SER A 757 19.46 -38.07 -35.06
C SER A 757 19.04 -37.54 -33.69
N ASP A 758 19.73 -36.52 -33.18
CA ASP A 758 19.44 -35.93 -31.87
C ASP A 758 18.21 -35.00 -31.90
N TRP A 759 17.60 -34.78 -33.06
CA TRP A 759 16.32 -34.11 -33.20
C TRP A 759 15.17 -35.09 -32.98
N GLN A 760 14.42 -34.89 -31.89
CA GLN A 760 13.22 -35.66 -31.60
C GLN A 760 11.98 -34.88 -31.99
N GLN A 761 11.08 -35.49 -32.77
CA GLN A 761 9.79 -34.86 -33.10
C GLN A 761 8.93 -34.80 -31.82
N ILE A 762 8.44 -33.61 -31.49
CA ILE A 762 7.62 -33.34 -30.29
C ILE A 762 6.20 -32.89 -30.62
N GLY A 763 5.91 -32.63 -31.89
CA GLY A 763 4.59 -32.20 -32.35
C GLY A 763 4.47 -32.17 -33.86
N GLY A 764 3.23 -32.10 -34.35
CA GLY A 764 2.86 -32.00 -35.77
C GLY A 764 1.44 -31.51 -35.91
#